data_AF-A0A9E5EMZ3-F1
#
_entry.id   AF-A0A9E5EMZ3-F1
#
_cell.length_a   1.000
_cell.length_b   1.000
_cell.length_c   1.000
_cell.angle_alpha   90.00
_cell.angle_beta   90.00
_cell.angle_gamma   90.00
#
_symmetry.space_group_name_H-M   'P 1'
#
loop_
_entity.id
_entity.type
_entity.pdbx_description
1 polymer ?
#
loop_
_entity_poly.entity_id
_entity_poly.type
_entity_poly.pdbx_seq_one_letter_code
_entity_poly.pdbx_strand_id
1 'polypeptide(L)'
;MTKETSASLGNDNPQANKLYILAIILFLISALSFFLPWLIGGFTIPWDAKAHFQPQFVFLAHALHSGQSPFWTPNVFAGMPQIADPQSLIFSPFFLISAALFPEPSFLIEDGIVFAMLIMGGVAVLVYFQDRGWSAAGGLVAALIYALGGSAAWRIQHTGQVMSYSWIPVALWLLARAMDRRTIGLGIATGFIASFLVLGRDQVAFLGVIFLASYTFYRCFSDDAPIITALNPLLSAAIVGVLLTLAPLVLTYELARISNRPEIDILEAYKGSLPPGSFLTLVSANIFGTDGLLEKFWGPPSSAFGTQDIFLARNMTNVYIGQLGLFVLVVAVWSRCFIEKEIRFFFGIGVFFILYALGRYTPAFNVFYHIPGVDLWRRPADATFLLNFIFSILVGYGFHRIECGKIKLSVKILAVWLVFLFGIAIFVALMKNHLAVALPSIAVSFLLALVAIGLLLSIDKKKVKGSAQLVLIAFLVTTDLFIGNGPNESTALPSENFEILRSDSKDPVLKFIRHKMKENNQPDRRDRVELAAIDFHWPNASMVHGLDHDFGYNPIRLKVLVETTGAIDHLALPEHREFSKLYPKYRSPLTDMLGLRFIATGAPIEQIDKNYKSGDFLELEQIGNIHIYENKNAFPRAQIVNCALSVNFARMIDSGDWPEADYRETVLLEEPPLCHPHKNLPPDSMRAEIVSYKNDDILIKTTAPAGGGWLVLYDVWHPWWRATIDDAPALILRANVMFRAVEIPEGAHQVRFRFEPILGAFKELAGG
;
A
#
# COMPACT_ATOMS: atom_id res chain seq x y z
N MET A 1 53.54 -13.66 20.24
CA MET A 1 52.61 -14.60 19.58
C MET A 1 51.66 -13.78 18.75
N THR A 2 51.78 -13.95 17.44
CA THR A 2 51.49 -13.07 16.28
C THR A 2 50.00 -12.82 16.07
N LYS A 3 49.48 -11.58 16.05
CA LYS A 3 49.45 -10.60 14.94
C LYS A 3 49.08 -11.20 13.57
N GLU A 4 47.80 -11.52 13.39
CA GLU A 4 47.15 -11.51 12.07
C GLU A 4 46.58 -10.10 11.82
N THR A 5 47.39 -9.27 11.19
CA THR A 5 47.01 -7.97 10.63
C THR A 5 46.14 -8.16 9.39
N SER A 6 44.95 -7.53 9.40
CA SER A 6 44.21 -7.01 8.24
C SER A 6 44.51 -7.67 6.89
N ALA A 7 43.90 -8.84 6.64
CA ALA A 7 43.84 -9.42 5.31
C ALA A 7 42.89 -8.58 4.43
N SER A 8 43.32 -8.33 3.21
CA SER A 8 42.63 -7.67 2.11
C SER A 8 41.16 -8.08 1.98
N LEU A 9 40.26 -7.12 2.15
CA LEU A 9 38.85 -7.20 1.73
C LEU A 9 38.79 -7.19 0.20
N GLY A 10 38.97 -8.37 -0.41
CA GLY A 10 39.03 -8.54 -1.86
C GLY A 10 39.40 -9.97 -2.29
N ASN A 11 38.49 -10.91 -2.05
CA ASN A 11 37.98 -11.84 -3.07
C ASN A 11 38.93 -12.54 -4.11
N ASP A 12 40.10 -13.02 -3.71
CA ASP A 12 41.00 -13.80 -4.58
C ASP A 12 40.78 -15.32 -4.53
N ASN A 13 39.54 -15.80 -4.28
CA ASN A 13 39.20 -17.21 -4.50
C ASN A 13 38.29 -17.36 -5.74
N PRO A 14 38.87 -17.63 -6.94
CA PRO A 14 38.11 -17.77 -8.18
C PRO A 14 37.00 -18.82 -8.10
N GLN A 15 37.17 -19.86 -7.28
CA GLN A 15 36.17 -20.91 -7.14
C GLN A 15 34.95 -20.45 -6.35
N ALA A 16 35.16 -19.67 -5.28
CA ALA A 16 34.06 -19.10 -4.50
C ALA A 16 33.23 -18.12 -5.35
N ASN A 17 33.90 -17.29 -6.15
CA ASN A 17 33.23 -16.37 -7.07
C ASN A 17 32.37 -17.09 -8.12
N LYS A 18 32.86 -18.21 -8.68
CA LYS A 18 32.07 -19.05 -9.60
C LYS A 18 30.80 -19.60 -8.96
N LEU A 19 30.88 -20.02 -7.69
CA LEU A 19 29.71 -20.53 -6.98
C LEU A 19 28.67 -19.44 -6.67
N TYR A 20 29.11 -18.22 -6.37
CA TYR A 20 28.20 -17.08 -6.18
C TYR A 20 27.48 -16.68 -7.48
N ILE A 21 28.20 -16.65 -8.61
CA ILE A 21 27.60 -16.40 -9.92
C ILE A 21 26.54 -17.46 -10.22
N LEU A 22 26.85 -18.74 -9.99
CA LEU A 22 25.90 -19.83 -10.17
C LEU A 22 24.69 -19.69 -9.22
N ALA A 23 24.90 -19.30 -7.96
CA ALA A 23 23.82 -19.06 -7.01
C ALA A 23 22.89 -17.93 -7.46
N ILE A 24 23.43 -16.83 -7.99
CA ILE A 24 22.64 -15.73 -8.57
C ILE A 24 21.82 -16.23 -9.75
N ILE A 25 22.43 -16.95 -10.70
CA ILE A 25 21.72 -17.50 -11.86
C ILE A 25 20.59 -18.44 -11.43
N LEU A 26 20.85 -19.34 -10.49
CA LEU A 26 19.85 -20.27 -9.97
C LEU A 26 18.73 -19.55 -9.22
N PHE A 27 19.06 -18.50 -8.45
CA PHE A 27 18.06 -17.65 -7.80
C PHE A 27 17.15 -16.97 -8.84
N LEU A 28 17.73 -16.37 -9.89
CA LEU A 28 16.95 -15.72 -10.95
C LEU A 28 16.03 -16.71 -11.67
N ILE A 29 16.54 -17.89 -12.04
CA ILE A 29 15.72 -18.95 -12.66
C ILE A 29 14.60 -19.38 -11.73
N SER A 30 14.91 -19.58 -10.44
CA SER A 30 13.94 -19.98 -9.41
C SER A 30 12.83 -18.94 -9.24
N ALA A 31 13.19 -17.67 -9.09
CA ALA A 31 12.23 -16.57 -8.95
C ALA A 31 11.36 -16.42 -10.21
N LEU A 32 11.95 -16.45 -11.40
CA LEU A 32 11.19 -16.39 -12.66
C LEU A 32 10.26 -17.60 -12.83
N SER A 33 10.70 -18.79 -12.43
CA SER A 33 9.86 -19.99 -12.47
C SER A 33 8.69 -19.92 -11.49
N PHE A 34 8.90 -19.32 -10.32
CA PHE A 34 7.86 -19.10 -9.32
C PHE A 34 6.82 -18.11 -9.83
N PHE A 35 7.25 -16.99 -10.43
CA PHE A 35 6.36 -15.94 -10.94
C PHE A 35 5.76 -16.23 -12.33
N LEU A 36 6.19 -17.32 -12.98
CA LEU A 36 5.77 -17.69 -14.33
C LEU A 36 4.22 -17.70 -14.53
N PRO A 37 3.39 -18.18 -13.57
CA PRO A 37 1.93 -18.16 -13.74
C PRO A 37 1.33 -16.77 -13.98
N TRP A 38 1.90 -15.73 -13.36
CA TRP A 38 1.50 -14.33 -13.58
C TRP A 38 2.08 -13.78 -14.88
N LEU A 39 3.35 -14.08 -15.16
CA LEU A 39 4.07 -13.56 -16.33
C LEU A 39 3.53 -14.07 -17.67
N ILE A 40 2.86 -15.23 -17.68
CA ILE A 40 2.15 -15.77 -18.87
C ILE A 40 0.81 -15.04 -19.11
N GLY A 41 0.32 -14.25 -18.16
CA GLY A 41 -0.87 -13.38 -18.30
C GLY A 41 -2.22 -14.01 -17.90
N GLY A 42 -2.24 -15.30 -17.56
CA GLY A 42 -3.45 -15.98 -17.08
C GLY A 42 -3.91 -15.53 -15.70
N PHE A 43 -2.97 -15.11 -14.84
CA PHE A 43 -3.23 -14.59 -13.51
C PHE A 43 -2.65 -13.19 -13.34
N THR A 44 -3.16 -12.47 -12.35
CA THR A 44 -2.58 -11.22 -11.88
C THR A 44 -2.61 -11.12 -10.36
N ILE A 45 -1.78 -10.25 -9.77
CA ILE A 45 -1.82 -10.01 -8.33
C ILE A 45 -3.16 -9.34 -7.99
N PRO A 46 -4.03 -9.94 -7.16
CA PRO A 46 -5.41 -9.48 -6.96
C PRO A 46 -5.55 -8.40 -5.86
N TRP A 47 -6.80 -8.04 -5.55
CA TRP A 47 -7.18 -7.17 -4.42
C TRP A 47 -6.54 -5.79 -4.51
N ASP A 48 -5.89 -5.31 -3.44
CA ASP A 48 -5.33 -3.96 -3.35
C ASP A 48 -4.40 -3.61 -4.53
N ALA A 49 -3.63 -4.57 -5.04
CA ALA A 49 -2.77 -4.34 -6.20
C ALA A 49 -3.60 -3.83 -7.39
N LYS A 50 -4.71 -4.50 -7.74
CA LYS A 50 -5.57 -4.03 -8.85
C LYS A 50 -6.56 -2.97 -8.44
N ALA A 51 -7.29 -3.14 -7.35
CA ALA A 51 -8.34 -2.22 -6.96
C ALA A 51 -7.81 -0.82 -6.58
N HIS A 52 -6.55 -0.71 -6.14
CA HIS A 52 -5.97 0.55 -5.70
C HIS A 52 -4.73 0.96 -6.50
N PHE A 53 -3.69 0.12 -6.57
CA PHE A 53 -2.39 0.55 -7.13
C PHE A 53 -2.39 0.62 -8.67
N GLN A 54 -3.08 -0.27 -9.37
CA GLN A 54 -3.21 -0.20 -10.83
C GLN A 54 -3.88 1.11 -11.31
N PRO A 55 -5.05 1.54 -10.76
CA PRO A 55 -5.65 2.84 -11.08
C PRO A 55 -4.73 4.02 -10.81
N GLN A 56 -3.98 4.00 -9.70
CA GLN A 56 -2.99 5.04 -9.39
C GLN A 56 -1.88 5.09 -10.45
N PHE A 57 -1.41 3.92 -10.89
CA PHE A 57 -0.38 3.80 -11.91
C PHE A 57 -0.86 4.30 -13.28
N VAL A 58 -2.08 3.93 -13.69
CA VAL A 58 -2.70 4.43 -14.94
C VAL A 58 -2.93 5.94 -14.87
N PHE A 59 -3.46 6.46 -13.76
CA PHE A 59 -3.66 7.89 -13.58
C PHE A 59 -2.34 8.68 -13.69
N LEU A 60 -1.27 8.17 -13.05
CA LEU A 60 0.06 8.78 -13.14
C LEU A 60 0.56 8.79 -14.59
N ALA A 61 0.45 7.69 -15.32
CA ALA A 61 0.83 7.60 -16.72
C ALA A 61 0.03 8.56 -17.60
N HIS A 62 -1.30 8.60 -17.44
CA HIS A 62 -2.19 9.50 -18.16
C HIS A 62 -1.85 10.97 -17.91
N ALA A 63 -1.58 11.34 -16.65
CA ALA A 63 -1.18 12.70 -16.31
C ALA A 63 0.12 13.10 -17.03
N LEU A 64 1.17 12.26 -16.94
CA LEU A 64 2.46 12.51 -17.58
C LEU A 64 2.35 12.61 -19.12
N HIS A 65 1.66 11.67 -19.76
CA HIS A 65 1.54 11.62 -21.22
C HIS A 65 0.57 12.66 -21.79
N SER A 66 -0.39 13.16 -21.01
CA SER A 66 -1.28 14.27 -21.40
C SER A 66 -0.72 15.65 -21.05
N GLY A 67 0.45 15.73 -20.43
CA GLY A 67 1.07 16.99 -20.00
C GLY A 67 0.31 17.68 -18.87
N GLN A 68 -0.45 16.91 -18.08
CA GLN A 68 -1.14 17.37 -16.87
C GLN A 68 -0.30 17.06 -15.63
N SER A 69 -0.51 17.82 -14.56
CA SER A 69 0.09 17.51 -13.28
C SER A 69 -0.56 16.27 -12.65
N PRO A 70 0.23 15.35 -12.05
CA PRO A 70 -0.30 14.23 -11.28
C PRO A 70 -0.63 14.62 -9.83
N PHE A 71 -0.50 15.89 -9.43
CA PHE A 71 -0.53 16.27 -8.01
C PHE A 71 -1.93 16.33 -7.38
N TRP A 72 -2.98 16.41 -8.20
CA TRP A 72 -4.37 16.39 -7.78
C TRP A 72 -5.16 15.47 -8.71
N THR A 73 -6.02 14.61 -8.17
CA THR A 73 -6.97 13.82 -8.97
C THR A 73 -8.39 14.32 -8.73
N PRO A 74 -9.18 14.62 -9.78
CA PRO A 74 -10.62 14.85 -9.66
C PRO A 74 -11.44 13.54 -9.68
N ASN A 75 -10.78 12.40 -9.94
CA ASN A 75 -11.44 11.16 -10.35
C ASN A 75 -12.04 10.35 -9.20
N VAL A 76 -11.60 10.61 -7.96
CA VAL A 76 -12.08 9.92 -6.76
C VAL A 76 -12.32 10.92 -5.64
N PHE A 77 -13.27 10.59 -4.76
CA PHE A 77 -13.55 11.34 -3.54
C PHE A 77 -13.89 12.81 -3.80
N ALA A 78 -14.46 13.12 -4.98
CA ALA A 78 -14.70 14.46 -5.48
C ALA A 78 -13.45 15.38 -5.58
N GLY A 79 -12.25 14.82 -5.41
CA GLY A 79 -10.98 15.54 -5.45
C GLY A 79 -10.01 15.15 -4.33
N MET A 80 -8.78 14.74 -4.66
CA MET A 80 -7.75 14.35 -3.68
C MET A 80 -6.33 14.86 -4.03
N PRO A 81 -5.53 15.26 -3.03
CA PRO A 81 -4.15 15.73 -3.21
C PRO A 81 -3.16 14.55 -3.37
N GLN A 82 -3.09 13.98 -4.57
CA GLN A 82 -2.25 12.83 -4.92
C GLN A 82 -0.76 12.99 -4.56
N ILE A 83 -0.20 14.21 -4.67
CA ILE A 83 1.20 14.43 -4.28
C ILE A 83 1.46 14.18 -2.79
N ALA A 84 0.47 14.39 -1.93
CA ALA A 84 0.59 14.17 -0.50
C ALA A 84 0.23 12.75 -0.07
N ASP A 85 -0.53 12.03 -0.90
CA ASP A 85 -0.96 10.66 -0.64
C ASP A 85 0.27 9.71 -0.60
N PRO A 86 0.45 8.92 0.48
CA PRO A 86 1.49 7.90 0.56
C PRO A 86 1.38 6.83 -0.53
N GLN A 87 0.19 6.60 -1.10
CA GLN A 87 -0.11 5.50 -2.01
C GLN A 87 -0.19 5.89 -3.51
N SER A 88 0.10 7.15 -3.86
CA SER A 88 -0.03 7.68 -5.24
C SER A 88 1.02 7.22 -6.26
N LEU A 89 2.04 6.48 -5.82
CA LEU A 89 3.17 6.01 -6.64
C LEU A 89 4.06 7.12 -7.26
N ILE A 90 3.74 8.41 -7.08
CA ILE A 90 4.53 9.54 -7.62
C ILE A 90 5.99 9.50 -7.16
N PHE A 91 6.24 9.06 -5.92
CA PHE A 91 7.58 8.95 -5.34
C PHE A 91 8.15 7.52 -5.38
N SER A 92 7.52 6.62 -6.15
CA SER A 92 7.97 5.24 -6.34
C SER A 92 8.76 5.15 -7.65
N PRO A 93 10.11 5.11 -7.64
CA PRO A 93 10.93 5.36 -8.82
C PRO A 93 10.65 4.41 -9.98
N PHE A 94 10.46 3.11 -9.72
CA PHE A 94 10.16 2.14 -10.78
C PHE A 94 8.78 2.37 -11.40
N PHE A 95 7.78 2.73 -10.61
CA PHE A 95 6.45 3.06 -11.11
C PHE A 95 6.45 4.39 -11.86
N LEU A 96 7.13 5.42 -11.34
CA LEU A 96 7.26 6.72 -12.01
C LEU A 96 7.97 6.60 -13.36
N ILE A 97 9.10 5.88 -13.40
CA ILE A 97 9.83 5.64 -14.66
C ILE A 97 8.95 4.88 -15.64
N SER A 98 8.29 3.81 -15.21
CA SER A 98 7.40 3.04 -16.08
C SER A 98 6.19 3.86 -16.56
N ALA A 99 5.63 4.73 -15.72
CA ALA A 99 4.51 5.60 -16.08
C ALA A 99 4.91 6.65 -17.13
N ALA A 100 6.18 7.08 -17.13
CA ALA A 100 6.71 7.98 -18.15
C ALA A 100 7.02 7.27 -19.48
N LEU A 101 7.20 5.95 -19.47
CA LEU A 101 7.51 5.13 -20.64
C LEU A 101 6.26 4.55 -21.31
N PHE A 102 5.25 4.18 -20.52
CA PHE A 102 4.06 3.47 -20.97
C PHE A 102 2.81 4.32 -20.68
N PRO A 103 2.13 4.86 -21.70
CA PRO A 103 0.91 5.65 -21.50
C PRO A 103 -0.25 4.83 -20.95
N GLU A 104 -0.28 3.54 -21.26
CA GLU A 104 -1.33 2.60 -20.82
C GLU A 104 -0.66 1.39 -20.14
N PRO A 105 -0.20 1.54 -18.88
CA PRO A 105 0.49 0.45 -18.21
C PRO A 105 -0.45 -0.73 -17.94
N SER A 106 -0.04 -1.93 -18.35
CA SER A 106 -0.82 -3.16 -18.18
C SER A 106 -0.58 -3.82 -16.82
N PHE A 107 -1.46 -4.75 -16.45
CA PHE A 107 -1.31 -5.56 -15.23
C PHE A 107 0.02 -6.33 -15.20
N LEU A 108 0.50 -6.78 -16.36
CA LEU A 108 1.78 -7.48 -16.48
C LEU A 108 2.97 -6.56 -16.14
N ILE A 109 2.90 -5.27 -16.51
CA ILE A 109 3.95 -4.30 -16.19
C ILE A 109 3.96 -4.04 -14.68
N GLU A 110 2.80 -3.80 -14.07
CA GLU A 110 2.70 -3.61 -12.61
C GLU A 110 3.24 -4.83 -11.85
N ASP A 111 2.71 -6.03 -12.14
CA ASP A 111 3.13 -7.27 -11.48
C ASP A 111 4.63 -7.51 -11.69
N GLY A 112 5.12 -7.27 -12.91
CA GLY A 112 6.53 -7.38 -13.28
C GLY A 112 7.43 -6.45 -12.46
N ILE A 113 7.01 -5.22 -12.18
CA ILE A 113 7.76 -4.29 -11.30
C ILE A 113 7.86 -4.89 -9.89
N VAL A 114 6.75 -5.37 -9.32
CA VAL A 114 6.73 -5.96 -7.98
C VAL A 114 7.68 -7.16 -7.90
N PHE A 115 7.63 -8.07 -8.88
CA PHE A 115 8.52 -9.22 -8.95
C PHE A 115 9.99 -8.80 -9.11
N ALA A 116 10.28 -7.82 -9.98
CA ALA A 116 11.63 -7.32 -10.19
C ALA A 116 12.23 -6.71 -8.91
N MET A 117 11.41 -6.02 -8.10
CA MET A 117 11.84 -5.48 -6.81
C MET A 117 12.17 -6.56 -5.78
N LEU A 118 11.37 -7.63 -5.70
CA LEU A 118 11.68 -8.79 -4.86
C LEU A 118 12.97 -9.50 -5.33
N ILE A 119 13.16 -9.63 -6.64
CA ILE A 119 14.39 -10.19 -7.22
C ILE A 119 15.60 -9.32 -6.87
N MET A 120 15.49 -8.00 -7.02
CA MET A 120 16.54 -7.05 -6.64
C MET A 120 16.94 -7.23 -5.16
N GLY A 121 15.97 -7.34 -4.26
CA GLY A 121 16.25 -7.57 -2.85
C GLY A 121 16.95 -8.91 -2.58
N GLY A 122 16.55 -9.98 -3.27
CA GLY A 122 17.19 -11.29 -3.15
C GLY A 122 18.62 -11.30 -3.69
N VAL A 123 18.90 -10.58 -4.77
CA VAL A 123 20.27 -10.37 -5.26
C VAL A 123 21.09 -9.60 -4.22
N ALA A 124 20.54 -8.55 -3.60
CA ALA A 124 21.24 -7.82 -2.55
C ALA A 124 21.57 -8.71 -1.33
N VAL A 125 20.69 -9.64 -0.95
CA VAL A 125 20.98 -10.67 0.07
C VAL A 125 22.17 -11.55 -0.34
N LEU A 126 22.20 -12.05 -1.57
CA LEU A 126 23.31 -12.86 -2.08
C LEU A 126 24.64 -12.11 -2.05
N VAL A 127 24.65 -10.84 -2.49
CA VAL A 127 25.86 -10.02 -2.49
C VAL A 127 26.29 -9.67 -1.07
N TYR A 128 25.34 -9.41 -0.16
CA TYR A 128 25.63 -9.24 1.26
C TYR A 128 26.30 -10.47 1.85
N PHE A 129 25.80 -11.68 1.57
CA PHE A 129 26.45 -12.93 1.98
C PHE A 129 27.87 -13.07 1.42
N GLN A 130 28.08 -12.65 0.17
CA GLN A 130 29.40 -12.66 -0.46
C GLN A 130 30.38 -11.72 0.27
N ASP A 131 29.94 -10.52 0.64
CA ASP A 131 30.78 -9.56 1.37
C ASP A 131 31.21 -10.07 2.75
N ARG A 132 30.37 -10.90 3.39
CA ARG A 132 30.68 -11.55 4.68
C ARG A 132 31.56 -12.79 4.56
N GLY A 133 31.84 -13.25 3.34
CA GLY A 133 32.59 -14.49 3.13
C GLY A 133 31.86 -15.75 3.59
N TRP A 134 30.53 -15.68 3.72
CA TRP A 134 29.70 -16.86 3.98
C TRP A 134 29.56 -17.71 2.71
N SER A 135 28.84 -18.83 2.77
CA SER A 135 28.76 -19.72 1.61
C SER A 135 27.69 -19.29 0.61
N ALA A 136 27.96 -19.50 -0.68
CA ALA A 136 27.02 -19.23 -1.77
C ALA A 136 25.72 -20.06 -1.62
N ALA A 137 25.80 -21.27 -1.08
CA ALA A 137 24.61 -22.09 -0.81
C ALA A 137 23.76 -21.53 0.32
N GLY A 138 24.36 -21.03 1.40
CA GLY A 138 23.64 -20.30 2.45
C GLY A 138 22.99 -19.02 1.91
N GLY A 139 23.70 -18.28 1.06
CA GLY A 139 23.16 -17.09 0.39
C GLY A 139 21.99 -17.39 -0.55
N LEU A 140 22.04 -18.50 -1.29
CA LEU A 140 20.93 -18.95 -2.15
C LEU A 140 19.68 -19.28 -1.34
N VAL A 141 19.82 -20.02 -0.24
CA VAL A 141 18.69 -20.31 0.67
C VAL A 141 18.10 -19.01 1.22
N ALA A 142 18.95 -18.08 1.67
CA ALA A 142 18.50 -16.78 2.18
C ALA A 142 17.74 -15.98 1.11
N ALA A 143 18.28 -15.86 -0.10
CA ALA A 143 17.62 -15.10 -1.17
C ALA A 143 16.25 -15.71 -1.57
N LEU A 144 16.14 -17.04 -1.64
CA LEU A 144 14.87 -17.71 -1.94
C LEU A 144 13.82 -17.49 -0.84
N ILE A 145 14.19 -17.62 0.43
CA ILE A 145 13.27 -17.37 1.56
C ILE A 145 12.87 -15.90 1.63
N TYR A 146 13.82 -14.99 1.39
CA TYR A 146 13.54 -13.57 1.36
C TYR A 146 12.48 -13.22 0.31
N ALA A 147 12.68 -13.69 -0.93
CA ALA A 147 11.82 -13.29 -2.06
C ALA A 147 10.50 -14.07 -2.12
N LEU A 148 10.51 -15.35 -1.72
CA LEU A 148 9.40 -16.29 -1.93
C LEU A 148 8.81 -16.83 -0.61
N GLY A 149 9.29 -16.34 0.53
CA GLY A 149 8.77 -16.68 1.86
C GLY A 149 7.39 -16.09 2.12
N GLY A 150 6.71 -16.63 3.14
CA GLY A 150 5.27 -16.48 3.35
C GLY A 150 4.83 -15.03 3.47
N SER A 151 5.54 -14.22 4.26
CA SER A 151 5.19 -12.82 4.45
C SER A 151 5.39 -11.97 3.21
N ALA A 152 6.32 -12.33 2.32
CA ALA A 152 6.51 -11.65 1.03
C ALA A 152 5.44 -12.09 0.02
N ALA A 153 5.26 -13.41 -0.13
CA ALA A 153 4.41 -14.00 -1.16
C ALA A 153 2.91 -13.89 -0.86
N TRP A 154 2.45 -14.20 0.35
CA TRP A 154 1.02 -14.13 0.71
C TRP A 154 0.49 -12.71 0.80
N ARG A 155 1.38 -11.74 1.01
CA ARG A 155 1.03 -10.33 1.12
C ARG A 155 1.39 -9.54 -0.13
N ILE A 156 1.65 -10.22 -1.25
CA ILE A 156 2.13 -9.60 -2.48
C ILE A 156 1.16 -8.56 -3.06
N GLN A 157 -0.13 -8.68 -2.75
CA GLN A 157 -1.17 -7.68 -3.06
C GLN A 157 -0.98 -6.31 -2.38
N HIS A 158 -0.25 -6.24 -1.27
CA HIS A 158 0.00 -4.99 -0.55
C HIS A 158 1.21 -4.29 -1.18
N THR A 159 1.08 -3.87 -2.44
CA THR A 159 2.16 -3.38 -3.32
C THR A 159 3.08 -2.38 -2.61
N GLY A 160 2.51 -1.37 -1.93
CA GLY A 160 3.29 -0.40 -1.14
C GLY A 160 4.24 -1.03 -0.12
N GLN A 161 3.74 -2.00 0.65
CA GLN A 161 4.52 -2.68 1.69
C GLN A 161 5.62 -3.57 1.09
N VAL A 162 5.33 -4.24 -0.03
CA VAL A 162 6.30 -5.08 -0.75
C VAL A 162 7.42 -4.23 -1.36
N MET A 163 7.09 -3.05 -1.88
CA MET A 163 8.09 -2.09 -2.36
C MET A 163 9.05 -1.69 -1.22
N SER A 164 8.51 -1.30 -0.07
CA SER A 164 9.31 -0.95 1.12
C SER A 164 10.17 -2.12 1.59
N TYR A 165 9.58 -3.30 1.70
CA TYR A 165 10.29 -4.55 2.01
C TYR A 165 11.48 -4.79 1.06
N SER A 166 11.31 -4.46 -0.23
CA SER A 166 12.31 -4.68 -1.28
C SER A 166 13.55 -3.80 -1.17
N TRP A 167 13.41 -2.61 -0.57
CA TRP A 167 14.53 -1.69 -0.35
C TRP A 167 15.39 -2.06 0.85
N ILE A 168 14.85 -2.76 1.85
CA ILE A 168 15.55 -3.13 3.10
C ILE A 168 16.87 -3.88 2.85
N PRO A 169 16.93 -4.99 2.08
CA PRO A 169 18.18 -5.70 1.85
C PRO A 169 19.20 -4.88 1.05
N VAL A 170 18.74 -4.06 0.09
CA VAL A 170 19.63 -3.20 -0.70
C VAL A 170 20.24 -2.09 0.17
N ALA A 171 19.41 -1.45 1.00
CA ALA A 171 19.85 -0.45 1.95
C ALA A 171 20.81 -1.03 2.99
N LEU A 172 20.51 -2.20 3.56
CA LEU A 172 21.41 -2.90 4.49
C LEU A 172 22.74 -3.21 3.83
N TRP A 173 22.72 -3.75 2.62
CA TRP A 173 23.94 -4.12 1.89
C TRP A 173 24.85 -2.91 1.65
N LEU A 174 24.31 -1.81 1.15
CA LEU A 174 25.07 -0.58 0.93
C LEU A 174 25.54 0.06 2.24
N LEU A 175 24.69 0.08 3.27
CA LEU A 175 25.02 0.58 4.60
C LEU A 175 26.18 -0.22 5.20
N ALA A 176 26.10 -1.55 5.17
CA ALA A 176 27.15 -2.44 5.63
C ALA A 176 28.47 -2.15 4.91
N ARG A 177 28.47 -2.07 3.57
CA ARG A 177 29.66 -1.72 2.79
C ARG A 177 30.20 -0.32 3.10
N ALA A 178 29.32 0.66 3.29
CA ALA A 178 29.71 2.03 3.64
C ALA A 178 30.42 2.07 5.00
N MET A 179 29.93 1.30 5.97
CA MET A 179 30.56 1.14 7.28
C MET A 179 31.84 0.31 7.20
N ASP A 180 31.93 -0.70 6.35
CA ASP A 180 33.15 -1.52 6.22
C ASP A 180 34.29 -0.74 5.53
N ARG A 181 33.96 -0.03 4.44
CA ARG A 181 34.96 0.67 3.60
C ARG A 181 35.19 2.13 3.99
N ARG A 182 34.32 2.70 4.82
CA ARG A 182 34.39 4.07 5.33
C ARG A 182 34.41 5.15 4.24
N THR A 183 33.70 4.95 3.13
CA THR A 183 33.71 5.88 1.99
C THR A 183 32.42 6.71 1.88
N ILE A 184 32.58 7.99 1.58
CA ILE A 184 31.44 8.93 1.39
C ILE A 184 30.55 8.48 0.22
N GLY A 185 31.13 7.99 -0.89
CA GLY A 185 30.34 7.56 -2.04
C GLY A 185 29.34 6.44 -1.72
N LEU A 186 29.73 5.48 -0.86
CA LEU A 186 28.82 4.44 -0.39
C LEU A 186 27.81 4.98 0.62
N GLY A 187 28.18 5.99 1.41
CA GLY A 187 27.24 6.73 2.25
C GLY A 187 26.16 7.43 1.44
N ILE A 188 26.54 8.17 0.39
CA ILE A 188 25.60 8.81 -0.55
C ILE A 188 24.67 7.76 -1.19
N ALA A 189 25.22 6.65 -1.69
CA ALA A 189 24.41 5.58 -2.26
C ALA A 189 23.45 4.96 -1.25
N THR A 190 23.87 4.79 0.01
CA THR A 190 23.02 4.33 1.11
C THR A 190 21.89 5.30 1.37
N GLY A 191 22.17 6.60 1.49
CA GLY A 191 21.16 7.64 1.70
C GLY A 191 20.15 7.72 0.55
N PHE A 192 20.63 7.59 -0.69
CA PHE A 192 19.79 7.56 -1.88
C PHE A 192 18.82 6.36 -1.86
N ILE A 193 19.33 5.14 -1.64
CA ILE A 193 18.46 3.94 -1.57
C ILE A 193 17.54 3.95 -0.34
N ALA A 194 18.04 4.36 0.82
CA ALA A 194 17.23 4.48 2.03
C ALA A 194 16.13 5.54 1.89
N SER A 195 16.31 6.56 1.05
CA SER A 195 15.25 7.54 0.77
C SER A 195 14.02 6.87 0.14
N PHE A 196 14.20 5.92 -0.79
CA PHE A 196 13.06 5.18 -1.37
C PHE A 196 12.35 4.27 -0.38
N LEU A 197 13.08 3.71 0.60
CA LEU A 197 12.45 3.03 1.73
C LEU A 197 11.56 4.00 2.51
N VAL A 198 12.07 5.17 2.89
CA VAL A 198 11.33 6.19 3.66
C VAL A 198 10.13 6.72 2.88
N LEU A 199 10.26 6.93 1.57
CA LEU A 199 9.19 7.41 0.68
C LEU A 199 8.05 6.40 0.49
N GLY A 200 8.26 5.13 0.87
CA GLY A 200 7.18 4.14 0.98
C GLY A 200 6.08 4.57 1.94
N ARG A 201 6.41 5.36 2.99
CA ARG A 201 5.46 6.01 3.93
C ARG A 201 4.40 5.04 4.49
N ASP A 202 4.79 3.79 4.65
CA ASP A 202 3.98 2.72 5.25
C ASP A 202 4.68 2.10 6.46
N GLN A 203 3.95 1.26 7.20
CA GLN A 203 4.47 0.68 8.43
C GLN A 203 5.72 -0.20 8.21
N VAL A 204 5.84 -0.90 7.07
CA VAL A 204 7.02 -1.73 6.77
C VAL A 204 8.24 -0.84 6.50
N ALA A 205 8.06 0.29 5.82
CA ALA A 205 9.11 1.30 5.67
C ALA A 205 9.63 1.79 7.03
N PHE A 206 8.71 2.18 7.93
CA PHE A 206 9.04 2.64 9.27
C PHE A 206 9.82 1.59 10.07
N LEU A 207 9.34 0.34 10.10
CA LEU A 207 10.03 -0.77 10.76
C LEU A 207 11.38 -1.09 10.11
N GLY A 208 11.51 -0.92 8.79
CA GLY A 208 12.76 -1.01 8.04
C GLY A 208 13.77 0.06 8.47
N VAL A 209 13.33 1.30 8.67
CA VAL A 209 14.19 2.40 9.19
C VAL A 209 14.63 2.10 10.62
N ILE A 210 13.74 1.64 11.49
CA ILE A 210 14.11 1.19 12.86
C ILE A 210 15.16 0.09 12.79
N PHE A 211 15.00 -0.89 11.89
CA PHE A 211 15.96 -1.96 11.69
C PHE A 211 17.34 -1.43 11.25
N LEU A 212 17.40 -0.56 10.23
CA LEU A 212 18.66 0.01 9.73
C LEU A 212 19.34 0.92 10.76
N ALA A 213 18.56 1.70 11.52
CA ALA A 213 19.06 2.52 12.61
C ALA A 213 19.63 1.65 13.74
N SER A 214 18.92 0.57 14.12
CA SER A 214 19.39 -0.40 15.11
C SER A 214 20.66 -1.12 14.67
N TYR A 215 20.76 -1.45 13.37
CA TYR A 215 21.96 -2.05 12.79
C TYR A 215 23.14 -1.06 12.80
N THR A 216 22.91 0.20 12.43
CA THR A 216 23.92 1.26 12.51
C THR A 216 24.43 1.44 13.94
N PHE A 217 23.50 1.52 14.90
CA PHE A 217 23.83 1.61 16.32
C PHE A 217 24.67 0.42 16.75
N TYR A 218 24.22 -0.81 16.47
CA TYR A 218 24.98 -2.03 16.72
C TYR A 218 26.41 -1.93 16.20
N ARG A 219 26.59 -1.59 14.92
CA ARG A 219 27.91 -1.48 14.26
C ARG A 219 28.80 -0.42 14.91
N CYS A 220 28.25 0.73 15.31
CA CYS A 220 28.99 1.78 16.00
C CYS A 220 29.58 1.35 17.35
N PHE A 221 28.97 0.38 18.04
CA PHE A 221 29.46 -0.14 19.33
C PHE A 221 30.18 -1.49 19.22
N SER A 222 29.94 -2.25 18.16
CA SER A 222 30.50 -3.60 18.00
C SER A 222 31.80 -3.65 17.23
N ASP A 223 32.01 -2.69 16.31
CA ASP A 223 33.19 -2.59 15.47
C ASP A 223 34.41 -2.20 16.31
N ASP A 224 35.57 -2.80 16.02
CA ASP A 224 36.82 -2.48 16.72
C ASP A 224 37.39 -1.12 16.27
N ALA A 225 36.94 -0.63 15.10
CA ALA A 225 37.35 0.66 14.56
C ALA A 225 36.65 1.83 15.28
N PRO A 226 37.33 2.97 15.52
CA PRO A 226 36.73 4.12 16.18
C PRO A 226 35.50 4.67 15.43
N ILE A 227 34.44 5.02 16.17
CA ILE A 227 33.18 5.55 15.61
C ILE A 227 33.37 6.77 14.71
N ILE A 228 34.39 7.61 14.97
CA ILE A 228 34.69 8.79 14.15
C ILE A 228 34.98 8.44 12.69
N THR A 229 35.49 7.24 12.42
CA THR A 229 35.74 6.77 11.05
C THR A 229 34.43 6.46 10.30
N ALA A 230 33.36 6.14 11.04
CA ALA A 230 32.03 5.92 10.49
C ALA A 230 31.26 7.22 10.20
N LEU A 231 31.71 8.35 10.74
CA LEU A 231 30.93 9.58 10.74
C LEU A 231 30.69 10.12 9.33
N ASN A 232 31.72 10.18 8.48
CA ASN A 232 31.60 10.70 7.12
C ASN A 232 30.59 9.93 6.25
N PRO A 233 30.65 8.59 6.11
CA PRO A 233 29.65 7.86 5.34
C PRO A 233 28.25 8.00 5.95
N LEU A 234 28.10 7.97 7.28
CA LEU A 234 26.79 8.09 7.93
C LEU A 234 26.17 9.49 7.76
N LEU A 235 26.96 10.55 7.92
CA LEU A 235 26.51 11.93 7.68
C LEU A 235 26.12 12.13 6.22
N SER A 236 26.89 11.61 5.27
CA SER A 236 26.53 11.72 3.86
C SER A 236 25.24 10.96 3.52
N ALA A 237 25.03 9.79 4.12
CA ALA A 237 23.78 9.05 3.99
C ALA A 237 22.59 9.85 4.58
N ALA A 238 22.77 10.41 5.78
CA ALA A 238 21.73 11.19 6.46
C ALA A 238 21.37 12.46 5.67
N ILE A 239 22.36 13.22 5.18
CA ILE A 239 22.13 14.44 4.40
C ILE A 239 21.34 14.12 3.12
N VAL A 240 21.78 13.12 2.35
CA VAL A 240 21.10 12.72 1.11
C VAL A 240 19.69 12.21 1.42
N GLY A 241 19.54 11.38 2.46
CA GLY A 241 18.24 10.87 2.90
C GLY A 241 17.27 12.00 3.25
N VAL A 242 17.70 12.98 4.04
CA VAL A 242 16.87 14.14 4.43
C VAL A 242 16.50 14.97 3.20
N LEU A 243 17.46 15.32 2.35
CA LEU A 243 17.21 16.16 1.17
C LEU A 243 16.16 15.56 0.22
N LEU A 244 16.14 14.24 0.05
CA LEU A 244 15.22 13.55 -0.86
C LEU A 244 13.85 13.26 -0.25
N THR A 245 13.75 13.18 1.08
CA THR A 245 12.52 12.77 1.78
C THR A 245 11.75 13.93 2.39
N LEU A 246 12.42 15.04 2.71
CA LEU A 246 11.82 16.13 3.47
C LEU A 246 10.53 16.67 2.85
N ALA A 247 10.57 17.06 1.57
CA ALA A 247 9.40 17.67 0.92
C ALA A 247 8.21 16.68 0.81
N PRO A 248 8.38 15.43 0.31
CA PRO A 248 7.29 14.45 0.30
C PRO A 248 6.74 14.12 1.70
N LEU A 249 7.59 14.02 2.72
CA LEU A 249 7.16 13.74 4.08
C LEU A 249 6.35 14.89 4.68
N VAL A 250 6.76 16.14 4.45
CA VAL A 250 5.99 17.33 4.86
C VAL A 250 4.62 17.33 4.21
N LEU A 251 4.54 17.07 2.90
CA LEU A 251 3.26 17.01 2.19
C LEU A 251 2.33 15.93 2.77
N THR A 252 2.85 14.73 3.03
CA THR A 252 2.06 13.65 3.65
C THR A 252 1.66 13.96 5.08
N TYR A 253 2.54 14.60 5.86
CA TYR A 253 2.22 15.02 7.22
C TYR A 253 1.05 16.01 7.25
N GLU A 254 1.05 17.02 6.37
CA GLU A 254 -0.05 17.97 6.26
C GLU A 254 -1.37 17.28 5.84
N LEU A 255 -1.33 16.34 4.90
CA LEU A 255 -2.50 15.54 4.56
C LEU A 255 -3.00 14.71 5.75
N ALA A 256 -2.09 14.05 6.48
CA ALA A 256 -2.45 13.23 7.63
C ALA A 256 -3.17 14.03 8.72
N ARG A 257 -2.72 15.27 8.99
CA ARG A 257 -3.35 16.20 9.97
C ARG A 257 -4.81 16.52 9.64
N ILE A 258 -5.14 16.65 8.36
CA ILE A 258 -6.50 16.98 7.89
C ILE A 258 -7.27 15.75 7.39
N SER A 259 -6.78 14.55 7.67
CA SER A 259 -7.38 13.29 7.25
C SER A 259 -8.30 12.68 8.31
N ASN A 260 -8.99 11.60 7.92
CA ASN A 260 -9.76 10.74 8.80
C ASN A 260 -8.92 9.90 9.80
N ARG A 261 -7.59 9.90 9.70
CA ARG A 261 -6.69 9.05 10.51
C ARG A 261 -5.44 9.82 10.97
N PRO A 262 -5.58 10.85 11.83
CA PRO A 262 -4.42 11.60 12.33
C PRO A 262 -3.56 10.78 13.31
N GLU A 263 -4.18 9.94 14.14
CA GLU A 263 -3.54 9.05 15.12
C GLU A 263 -4.33 7.75 15.25
N ILE A 264 -3.69 6.69 15.77
CA ILE A 264 -4.30 5.37 15.98
C ILE A 264 -4.10 4.96 17.44
N ASP A 265 -5.19 4.83 18.18
CA ASP A 265 -5.13 4.41 19.58
C ASP A 265 -4.65 2.96 19.73
N ILE A 266 -4.17 2.65 20.94
CA ILE A 266 -3.60 1.33 21.24
C ILE A 266 -4.60 0.19 21.09
N LEU A 267 -5.90 0.41 21.35
CA LEU A 267 -6.92 -0.63 21.22
C LEU A 267 -7.17 -0.95 19.75
N GLU A 268 -7.24 0.07 18.89
CA GLU A 268 -7.30 -0.14 17.44
C GLU A 268 -6.02 -0.80 16.90
N ALA A 269 -4.84 -0.41 17.39
CA ALA A 269 -3.58 -1.07 17.02
C ALA A 269 -3.56 -2.56 17.42
N TYR A 270 -4.14 -2.92 18.58
CA TYR A 270 -4.24 -4.30 19.02
C TYR A 270 -5.06 -5.20 18.09
N LYS A 271 -6.01 -4.65 17.34
CA LYS A 271 -6.81 -5.44 16.38
C LYS A 271 -5.96 -5.97 15.22
N GLY A 272 -4.82 -5.34 14.93
CA GLY A 272 -3.86 -5.79 13.91
C GLY A 272 -2.74 -6.71 14.44
N SER A 273 -2.90 -7.29 15.63
CA SER A 273 -1.90 -8.20 16.24
C SER A 273 -1.83 -9.54 15.52
N LEU A 274 -0.65 -10.15 15.42
CA LEU A 274 -0.47 -11.51 14.92
C LEU A 274 -0.80 -12.53 16.01
N PRO A 275 -1.83 -13.38 15.85
CA PRO A 275 -2.10 -14.43 16.82
C PRO A 275 -0.97 -15.47 16.90
N PRO A 276 -0.57 -15.97 18.09
CA PRO A 276 0.52 -16.93 18.22
C PRO A 276 0.32 -18.22 17.40
N GLY A 277 -0.94 -18.64 17.20
CA GLY A 277 -1.28 -19.79 16.37
C GLY A 277 -0.82 -19.66 14.91
N SER A 278 -0.59 -18.44 14.42
CA SER A 278 -0.11 -18.17 13.06
C SER A 278 1.27 -18.77 12.81
N PHE A 279 2.10 -18.95 13.84
CA PHE A 279 3.41 -19.61 13.71
C PHE A 279 3.32 -21.10 13.36
N LEU A 280 2.14 -21.74 13.46
CA LEU A 280 1.94 -23.09 12.93
C LEU A 280 2.06 -23.13 11.40
N THR A 281 1.87 -22.00 10.72
CA THR A 281 2.13 -21.91 9.27
C THR A 281 3.59 -22.13 8.91
N LEU A 282 4.55 -21.97 9.85
CA LEU A 282 5.94 -22.38 9.63
C LEU A 282 6.07 -23.88 9.36
N VAL A 283 5.20 -24.71 9.95
CA VAL A 283 5.21 -26.17 9.77
C VAL A 283 4.52 -26.54 8.46
N SER A 284 3.42 -25.88 8.14
CA SER A 284 2.63 -26.14 6.93
C SER A 284 1.88 -24.88 6.54
N ALA A 285 2.23 -24.31 5.38
CA ALA A 285 1.70 -23.02 4.93
C ALA A 285 0.16 -22.99 4.88
N ASN A 286 -0.46 -24.09 4.44
CA ASN A 286 -1.91 -24.21 4.29
C ASN A 286 -2.57 -25.09 5.36
N ILE A 287 -1.98 -25.16 6.56
CA ILE A 287 -2.59 -25.89 7.68
C ILE A 287 -4.04 -25.41 7.96
N PHE A 288 -4.30 -24.12 7.79
CA PHE A 288 -5.57 -23.47 8.12
C PHE A 288 -6.58 -23.38 6.97
N GLY A 289 -6.31 -23.99 5.81
CA GLY A 289 -7.15 -23.83 4.62
C GLY A 289 -7.14 -22.40 4.07
N THR A 290 -6.01 -21.71 4.20
CA THR A 290 -5.78 -20.32 3.76
C THR A 290 -5.84 -20.15 2.24
N ASP A 291 -5.47 -21.18 1.47
CA ASP A 291 -5.43 -21.14 0.00
C ASP A 291 -6.78 -21.36 -0.70
N GLY A 292 -7.78 -21.87 0.03
CA GLY A 292 -9.08 -22.25 -0.51
C GLY A 292 -10.19 -21.26 -0.16
N LEU A 293 -11.44 -21.67 -0.38
CA LEU A 293 -12.63 -20.85 -0.08
C LEU A 293 -12.63 -20.33 1.36
N LEU A 294 -13.06 -19.08 1.54
CA LEU A 294 -13.09 -18.41 2.85
C LEU A 294 -13.89 -19.19 3.91
N GLU A 295 -14.95 -19.89 3.52
CA GLU A 295 -15.76 -20.74 4.41
C GLU A 295 -14.97 -21.92 5.04
N LYS A 296 -13.88 -22.35 4.38
CA LYS A 296 -13.01 -23.45 4.84
C LYS A 296 -11.84 -22.94 5.66
N PHE A 297 -11.61 -21.63 5.69
CA PHE A 297 -10.54 -21.02 6.47
C PHE A 297 -10.88 -21.09 7.96
N TRP A 298 -10.02 -21.73 8.73
CA TRP A 298 -10.20 -21.92 10.17
C TRP A 298 -9.02 -21.37 10.98
N GLY A 299 -8.21 -20.50 10.38
CA GLY A 299 -7.00 -19.97 11.01
C GLY A 299 -7.24 -19.00 12.17
N PRO A 300 -6.17 -18.49 12.80
CA PRO A 300 -6.28 -17.72 14.04
C PRO A 300 -7.19 -16.47 14.03
N PRO A 301 -7.32 -15.71 12.94
CA PRO A 301 -8.29 -14.60 12.86
C PRO A 301 -9.75 -15.04 12.68
N SER A 302 -10.02 -16.35 12.52
CA SER A 302 -11.37 -16.88 12.36
C SER A 302 -12.07 -17.15 13.69
N SER A 303 -13.38 -17.33 13.65
CA SER A 303 -14.19 -17.73 14.81
C SER A 303 -13.73 -19.03 15.47
N ALA A 304 -13.06 -19.94 14.73
CA ALA A 304 -12.51 -21.18 15.26
C ALA A 304 -11.48 -20.96 16.38
N PHE A 305 -10.85 -19.78 16.43
CA PHE A 305 -9.89 -19.40 17.46
C PHE A 305 -10.45 -18.48 18.55
N GLY A 306 -11.75 -18.15 18.49
CA GLY A 306 -12.47 -17.42 19.55
C GLY A 306 -12.19 -15.91 19.62
N THR A 307 -11.41 -15.37 18.67
CA THR A 307 -11.09 -13.94 18.60
C THR A 307 -12.00 -13.26 17.59
N GLN A 308 -12.98 -12.47 18.07
CA GLN A 308 -13.87 -11.68 17.19
C GLN A 308 -13.36 -10.26 16.93
N ASP A 309 -12.39 -9.78 17.71
CA ASP A 309 -11.87 -8.41 17.64
C ASP A 309 -10.41 -8.38 17.13
N ILE A 310 -10.14 -9.17 16.09
CA ILE A 310 -8.88 -9.17 15.34
C ILE A 310 -9.22 -8.87 13.88
N PHE A 311 -8.73 -7.75 13.37
CA PHE A 311 -8.93 -7.30 12.00
C PHE A 311 -7.67 -7.58 11.17
N LEU A 312 -7.42 -8.88 10.98
CA LEU A 312 -6.28 -9.37 10.22
C LEU A 312 -6.77 -10.30 9.10
N ALA A 313 -6.43 -9.97 7.86
CA ALA A 313 -6.77 -10.81 6.71
C ALA A 313 -6.02 -12.15 6.76
N ARG A 314 -6.64 -13.23 6.25
CA ARG A 314 -6.10 -14.60 6.32
C ARG A 314 -4.67 -14.71 5.78
N ASN A 315 -4.36 -13.98 4.72
CA ASN A 315 -3.06 -13.98 4.07
C ASN A 315 -1.94 -13.35 4.91
N MET A 316 -2.27 -12.42 5.81
CA MET A 316 -1.31 -11.77 6.70
C MET A 316 -0.80 -12.68 7.82
N THR A 317 -1.42 -13.86 8.01
CA THR A 317 -1.03 -14.82 9.06
C THR A 317 0.04 -15.81 8.61
N ASN A 318 0.37 -15.84 7.32
CA ASN A 318 1.28 -16.84 6.78
C ASN A 318 2.74 -16.37 6.89
N VAL A 319 3.55 -17.14 7.62
CA VAL A 319 4.97 -16.87 7.84
C VAL A 319 5.86 -18.01 7.34
N TYR A 320 5.35 -18.85 6.43
CA TYR A 320 6.05 -20.04 5.94
C TYR A 320 7.37 -19.75 5.21
N ILE A 321 8.47 -20.36 5.64
CA ILE A 321 9.82 -20.17 5.07
C ILE A 321 10.37 -21.43 4.38
N GLY A 322 9.53 -22.43 4.11
CA GLY A 322 9.94 -23.73 3.58
C GLY A 322 10.51 -24.67 4.65
N GLN A 323 10.42 -25.97 4.41
CA GLN A 323 10.89 -27.02 5.32
C GLN A 323 12.40 -27.01 5.49
N LEU A 324 13.16 -26.76 4.41
CA LEU A 324 14.62 -26.60 4.54
C LEU A 324 14.94 -25.42 5.47
N GLY A 325 14.24 -24.29 5.31
CA GLY A 325 14.40 -23.12 6.16
C GLY A 325 14.05 -23.40 7.62
N LEU A 326 12.90 -24.04 7.86
CA LEU A 326 12.44 -24.43 9.19
C LEU A 326 13.45 -25.30 9.93
N PHE A 327 13.91 -26.40 9.33
CA PHE A 327 14.82 -27.32 10.00
C PHE A 327 16.22 -26.75 10.18
N VAL A 328 16.69 -25.90 9.26
CA VAL A 328 17.95 -25.16 9.47
C VAL A 328 17.80 -24.17 10.63
N LEU A 329 16.69 -23.44 10.73
CA LEU A 329 16.43 -22.50 11.84
C LEU A 329 16.41 -23.24 13.19
N VAL A 330 15.69 -24.36 13.27
CA VAL A 330 15.64 -25.22 14.48
C VAL A 330 17.03 -25.68 14.88
N VAL A 331 17.83 -26.19 13.93
CA VAL A 331 19.20 -26.64 14.20
C VAL A 331 20.08 -25.47 14.64
N ALA A 332 19.98 -24.32 13.99
CA ALA A 332 20.79 -23.14 14.30
C ALA A 332 20.53 -22.63 15.72
N VAL A 333 19.25 -22.54 16.11
CA VAL A 333 18.83 -22.15 17.47
C VAL A 333 19.27 -23.21 18.50
N TRP A 334 19.01 -24.49 18.23
CA TRP A 334 19.34 -25.59 19.16
C TRP A 334 20.84 -25.70 19.41
N SER A 335 21.66 -25.58 18.36
CA SER A 335 23.12 -25.64 18.44
C SER A 335 23.75 -24.35 18.95
N ARG A 336 22.95 -23.29 19.21
CA ARG A 336 23.40 -21.96 19.63
C ARG A 336 24.51 -21.41 18.72
N CYS A 337 24.37 -21.60 17.42
CA CYS A 337 25.44 -21.34 16.46
C CYS A 337 25.61 -19.86 16.08
N PHE A 338 24.79 -18.97 16.63
CA PHE A 338 24.84 -17.52 16.47
C PHE A 338 26.03 -16.93 17.24
N ILE A 339 27.24 -17.21 16.78
CA ILE A 339 28.49 -16.85 17.46
C ILE A 339 28.98 -15.47 17.00
N GLU A 340 28.89 -15.20 15.70
CA GLU A 340 29.28 -13.91 15.13
C GLU A 340 28.44 -12.78 15.74
N LYS A 341 29.10 -11.67 16.13
CA LYS A 341 28.46 -10.50 16.75
C LYS A 341 27.24 -10.04 15.92
N GLU A 342 27.40 -10.06 14.61
CA GLU A 342 26.38 -9.64 13.65
C GLU A 342 25.17 -10.57 13.60
N ILE A 343 25.40 -11.88 13.64
CA ILE A 343 24.30 -12.84 13.68
C ILE A 343 23.56 -12.80 15.03
N ARG A 344 24.25 -12.48 16.13
CA ARG A 344 23.60 -12.22 17.42
C ARG A 344 22.71 -10.98 17.37
N PHE A 345 23.11 -9.94 16.65
CA PHE A 345 22.25 -8.79 16.38
C PHE A 345 20.99 -9.22 15.62
N PHE A 346 21.12 -9.95 14.51
CA PHE A 346 19.97 -10.46 13.74
C PHE A 346 19.02 -11.32 14.58
N PHE A 347 19.57 -12.18 15.44
CA PHE A 347 18.77 -12.98 16.35
C PHE A 347 18.02 -12.10 17.37
N GLY A 348 18.71 -11.16 18.02
CA GLY A 348 18.12 -10.25 19.00
C GLY A 348 17.01 -9.36 18.41
N ILE A 349 17.27 -8.75 17.24
CA ILE A 349 16.25 -7.93 16.56
C ILE A 349 15.10 -8.79 16.00
N GLY A 350 15.35 -10.05 15.65
CA GLY A 350 14.30 -11.02 15.34
C GLY A 350 13.36 -11.26 16.51
N VAL A 351 13.89 -11.43 17.72
CA VAL A 351 13.06 -11.56 18.94
C VAL A 351 12.23 -10.29 19.16
N PHE A 352 12.83 -9.10 18.98
CA PHE A 352 12.09 -7.84 19.06
C PHE A 352 10.90 -7.81 18.09
N PHE A 353 11.10 -8.14 16.81
CA PHE A 353 10.01 -8.13 15.84
C PHE A 353 8.96 -9.23 16.06
N ILE A 354 9.33 -10.37 16.67
CA ILE A 354 8.34 -11.38 17.09
C ILE A 354 7.44 -10.78 18.18
N LEU A 355 8.03 -10.17 19.21
CA LEU A 355 7.28 -9.54 20.29
C LEU A 355 6.42 -8.37 19.79
N TYR A 356 6.96 -7.59 18.84
CA TYR A 356 6.20 -6.52 18.18
C TYR A 356 5.02 -7.11 17.40
N ALA A 357 5.24 -8.11 16.54
CA ALA A 357 4.18 -8.71 15.73
C ALA A 357 3.05 -9.31 16.56
N LEU A 358 3.38 -9.93 17.70
CA LEU A 358 2.41 -10.52 18.61
C LEU A 358 1.48 -9.48 19.26
N GLY A 359 1.80 -8.19 19.25
CA GLY A 359 0.91 -7.13 19.70
C GLY A 359 0.26 -7.42 21.06
N ARG A 360 -1.08 -7.48 21.09
CA ARG A 360 -1.91 -7.72 22.29
C ARG A 360 -1.60 -9.00 23.07
N TYR A 361 -0.95 -9.98 22.44
CA TYR A 361 -0.64 -11.27 23.08
C TYR A 361 0.60 -11.20 23.97
N THR A 362 1.28 -10.04 24.03
CA THR A 362 2.42 -9.82 24.93
C THR A 362 2.33 -8.43 25.56
N PRO A 363 2.85 -8.23 26.79
CA PRO A 363 2.94 -6.89 27.38
C PRO A 363 3.99 -6.00 26.69
N ALA A 364 4.87 -6.57 25.86
CA ALA A 364 5.97 -5.85 25.22
C ALA A 364 5.47 -4.79 24.24
N PHE A 365 4.38 -5.05 23.51
CA PHE A 365 3.84 -4.10 22.55
C PHE A 365 3.35 -2.80 23.22
N ASN A 366 2.86 -2.87 24.46
CA ASN A 366 2.48 -1.67 25.20
C ASN A 366 3.67 -0.72 25.39
N VAL A 367 4.87 -1.27 25.64
CA VAL A 367 6.10 -0.47 25.71
C VAL A 367 6.48 0.05 24.31
N PHE A 368 6.38 -0.79 23.28
CA PHE A 368 6.73 -0.38 21.90
C PHE A 368 5.80 0.68 21.33
N TYR A 369 4.53 0.70 21.73
CA TYR A 369 3.55 1.71 21.31
C TYR A 369 3.99 3.15 21.65
N HIS A 370 4.81 3.31 22.68
CA HIS A 370 5.33 4.62 23.11
C HIS A 370 6.62 5.03 22.38
N ILE A 371 7.11 4.21 21.43
CA ILE A 371 8.19 4.62 20.52
C ILE A 371 7.59 5.65 19.55
N PRO A 372 8.20 6.84 19.40
CA PRO A 372 7.67 7.89 18.53
C PRO A 372 7.37 7.39 17.11
N GLY A 373 6.14 7.63 16.66
CA GLY A 373 5.66 7.26 15.33
C GLY A 373 5.03 5.85 15.25
N VAL A 374 5.04 5.04 16.31
CA VAL A 374 4.31 3.75 16.31
C VAL A 374 2.79 3.96 16.34
N ASP A 375 2.33 4.99 17.03
CA ASP A 375 0.96 5.48 17.14
C ASP A 375 0.34 5.96 15.81
N LEU A 376 1.15 6.09 14.76
CA LEU A 376 0.67 6.35 13.40
C LEU A 376 0.21 5.08 12.67
N TRP A 377 0.44 3.88 13.23
CA TRP A 377 0.22 2.61 12.53
C TRP A 377 -0.65 1.61 13.30
N ARG A 378 -1.59 0.97 12.58
CA ARG A 378 -2.61 0.08 13.18
C ARG A 378 -2.25 -1.41 13.25
N ARG A 379 -1.16 -1.88 12.63
CA ARG A 379 -0.97 -3.32 12.40
C ARG A 379 0.38 -3.85 12.89
N PRO A 380 0.50 -4.25 14.16
CA PRO A 380 1.69 -4.91 14.68
C PRO A 380 2.19 -6.07 13.78
N ALA A 381 1.27 -6.85 13.19
CA ALA A 381 1.57 -7.96 12.29
C ALA A 381 2.39 -7.59 11.03
N ASP A 382 2.51 -6.30 10.69
CA ASP A 382 3.36 -5.84 9.57
C ASP A 382 4.86 -6.08 9.83
N ALA A 383 5.26 -6.29 11.09
CA ALA A 383 6.59 -6.76 11.46
C ALA A 383 6.95 -8.14 10.88
N THR A 384 5.97 -8.92 10.39
CA THR A 384 6.25 -10.22 9.74
C THR A 384 7.09 -10.10 8.47
N PHE A 385 7.05 -8.97 7.74
CA PHE A 385 7.98 -8.69 6.65
C PHE A 385 9.44 -8.69 7.14
N LEU A 386 9.71 -7.95 8.22
CA LEU A 386 11.04 -7.88 8.82
C LEU A 386 11.47 -9.25 9.37
N LEU A 387 10.53 -10.01 9.95
CA LEU A 387 10.79 -11.38 10.40
C LEU A 387 11.17 -12.31 9.25
N ASN A 388 10.48 -12.25 8.10
CA ASN A 388 10.84 -13.06 6.94
C ASN A 388 12.27 -12.74 6.45
N PHE A 389 12.61 -11.45 6.37
CA PHE A 389 13.98 -11.03 6.04
C PHE A 389 15.01 -11.53 7.07
N ILE A 390 14.76 -11.35 8.36
CA ILE A 390 15.69 -11.78 9.42
C ILE A 390 15.83 -13.31 9.44
N PHE A 391 14.74 -14.06 9.30
CA PHE A 391 14.77 -15.52 9.18
C PHE A 391 15.58 -15.94 7.96
N SER A 392 15.48 -15.24 6.84
CA SER A 392 16.29 -15.54 5.66
C SER A 392 17.81 -15.46 5.95
N ILE A 393 18.25 -14.42 6.68
CA ILE A 393 19.66 -14.25 7.08
C ILE A 393 20.09 -15.34 8.08
N LEU A 394 19.29 -15.57 9.13
CA LEU A 394 19.59 -16.56 10.17
C LEU A 394 19.64 -17.98 9.61
N VAL A 395 18.72 -18.33 8.71
CA VAL A 395 18.68 -19.61 8.02
C VAL A 395 19.88 -19.75 7.08
N GLY A 396 20.15 -18.75 6.24
CA GLY A 396 21.30 -18.81 5.33
C GLY A 396 22.62 -18.97 6.07
N TYR A 397 22.79 -18.25 7.20
CA TYR A 397 23.96 -18.41 8.06
C TYR A 397 24.00 -19.78 8.76
N GLY A 398 22.88 -20.25 9.30
CA GLY A 398 22.77 -21.58 9.89
C GLY A 398 23.16 -22.68 8.90
N PHE A 399 22.70 -22.54 7.65
CA PHE A 399 23.05 -23.43 6.55
C PHE A 399 24.55 -23.37 6.24
N HIS A 400 25.13 -22.17 6.16
CA HIS A 400 26.58 -21.98 6.00
C HIS A 400 27.39 -22.72 7.08
N ARG A 401 26.94 -22.68 8.34
CA ARG A 401 27.61 -23.36 9.46
C ARG A 401 27.53 -24.89 9.39
N ILE A 402 26.40 -25.42 8.92
CA ILE A 402 26.24 -26.87 8.63
C ILE A 402 27.17 -27.25 7.48
N GLU A 403 27.15 -26.50 6.39
CA GLU A 403 27.96 -26.75 5.21
C GLU A 403 29.46 -26.71 5.53
N CYS A 404 29.94 -25.76 6.34
CA CYS A 404 31.34 -25.71 6.76
C CYS A 404 31.72 -26.78 7.81
N GLY A 405 30.77 -27.63 8.23
CA GLY A 405 30.99 -28.70 9.20
C GLY A 405 31.19 -28.20 10.63
N LYS A 406 30.85 -26.94 10.91
CA LYS A 406 30.91 -26.34 12.25
C LYS A 406 29.72 -26.78 13.11
N ILE A 407 28.64 -27.23 12.49
CA ILE A 407 27.50 -27.89 13.14
C ILE A 407 27.40 -29.30 12.57
N LYS A 408 27.34 -30.31 13.45
CA LYS A 408 27.07 -31.70 13.08
C LYS A 408 25.61 -32.02 13.32
N LEU A 409 24.97 -32.65 12.33
CA LEU A 409 23.56 -32.99 12.40
C LEU A 409 23.35 -34.31 13.12
N SER A 410 22.39 -34.33 14.04
CA SER A 410 21.96 -35.56 14.73
C SER A 410 20.60 -35.99 14.18
N VAL A 411 20.55 -37.18 13.58
CA VAL A 411 19.30 -37.78 13.07
C VAL A 411 18.26 -37.89 14.18
N LYS A 412 18.68 -38.24 15.41
CA LYS A 412 17.78 -38.34 16.56
C LYS A 412 17.13 -36.99 16.89
N ILE A 413 17.93 -35.92 16.91
CA ILE A 413 17.43 -34.57 17.23
C ILE A 413 16.47 -34.10 16.13
N LEU A 414 16.83 -34.29 14.87
CA LEU A 414 15.95 -33.94 13.73
C LEU A 414 14.64 -34.72 13.77
N ALA A 415 14.67 -36.01 14.09
CA ALA A 415 13.47 -36.84 14.22
C ALA A 415 12.57 -36.38 15.38
N VAL A 416 13.16 -36.01 16.53
CA VAL A 416 12.40 -35.46 17.67
C VAL A 416 11.68 -34.18 17.27
N TRP A 417 12.38 -33.24 16.62
CA TRP A 417 11.75 -32.00 16.16
C TRP A 417 10.71 -32.21 15.07
N LEU A 418 10.94 -33.14 14.15
CA LEU A 418 9.96 -33.53 13.14
C LEU A 418 8.68 -34.06 13.79
N VAL A 419 8.79 -35.00 14.72
CA VAL A 419 7.61 -35.56 15.43
C VAL A 419 6.93 -34.49 16.28
N PHE A 420 7.69 -33.64 16.96
CA PHE A 420 7.14 -32.59 17.82
C PHE A 420 6.36 -31.53 17.03
N LEU A 421 6.95 -30.96 15.97
CA LEU A 421 6.34 -29.88 15.18
C LEU A 421 5.07 -30.35 14.47
N PHE A 422 5.13 -31.52 13.82
CA PHE A 422 3.98 -32.09 13.13
C PHE A 422 2.94 -32.67 14.10
N GLY A 423 3.38 -33.20 15.24
CA GLY A 423 2.49 -33.63 16.32
C GLY A 423 1.67 -32.48 16.90
N ILE A 424 2.27 -31.30 17.10
CA ILE A 424 1.55 -30.10 17.52
C ILE A 424 0.55 -29.65 16.44
N ALA A 425 0.96 -29.64 15.17
CA ALA A 425 0.06 -29.27 14.06
C ALA A 425 -1.19 -30.17 14.02
N ILE A 426 -1.00 -31.49 14.11
CA ILE A 426 -2.08 -32.48 14.16
C ILE A 426 -2.94 -32.29 15.42
N PHE A 427 -2.30 -32.09 16.58
CA PHE A 427 -3.01 -31.88 17.85
C PHE A 427 -3.90 -30.65 17.79
N VAL A 428 -3.43 -29.51 17.28
CA VAL A 428 -4.22 -28.29 17.14
C VAL A 428 -5.39 -28.51 16.17
N ALA A 429 -5.14 -29.14 15.03
CA ALA A 429 -6.19 -29.45 14.06
C ALA A 429 -7.27 -30.39 14.64
N LEU A 430 -6.87 -31.38 15.46
CA LEU A 430 -7.78 -32.26 16.21
C LEU A 430 -8.59 -31.48 17.24
N MET A 431 -7.95 -30.68 18.09
CA MET A 431 -8.60 -29.90 19.13
C MET A 431 -9.58 -28.87 18.58
N LYS A 432 -9.38 -28.43 17.33
CA LYS A 432 -10.30 -27.53 16.62
C LYS A 432 -11.32 -28.25 15.75
N ASN A 433 -11.34 -29.58 15.68
CA ASN A 433 -12.21 -30.37 14.79
C ASN A 433 -12.01 -30.11 13.28
N HIS A 434 -10.79 -29.74 12.87
CA HIS A 434 -10.44 -29.43 11.48
C HIS A 434 -9.38 -30.38 10.89
N LEU A 435 -9.14 -31.54 11.52
CA LEU A 435 -8.11 -32.47 11.07
C LEU A 435 -8.28 -32.88 9.60
N ALA A 436 -9.51 -33.16 9.16
CA ALA A 436 -9.77 -33.58 7.78
C ALA A 436 -9.33 -32.53 6.73
N VAL A 437 -9.50 -31.24 7.04
CA VAL A 437 -9.10 -30.13 6.19
C VAL A 437 -7.58 -29.92 6.23
N ALA A 438 -6.97 -30.05 7.42
CA ALA A 438 -5.54 -29.79 7.63
C ALA A 438 -4.62 -30.93 7.15
N LEU A 439 -5.08 -32.19 7.24
CA LEU A 439 -4.25 -33.38 7.06
C LEU A 439 -3.54 -33.45 5.69
N PRO A 440 -4.17 -33.12 4.54
CA PRO A 440 -3.49 -33.12 3.25
C PRO A 440 -2.27 -32.18 3.22
N SER A 441 -2.44 -30.95 3.72
CA SER A 441 -1.35 -29.96 3.74
C SER A 441 -0.22 -30.36 4.70
N ILE A 442 -0.59 -30.90 5.88
CA ILE A 442 0.36 -31.43 6.86
C ILE A 442 1.16 -32.60 6.24
N ALA A 443 0.50 -33.52 5.54
CA ALA A 443 1.15 -34.67 4.92
C ALA A 443 2.16 -34.26 3.83
N VAL A 444 1.78 -33.32 2.95
CA VAL A 444 2.69 -32.78 1.94
C VAL A 444 3.91 -32.10 2.59
N SER A 445 3.66 -31.27 3.61
CA SER A 445 4.71 -30.58 4.35
C SER A 445 5.65 -31.57 5.08
N PHE A 446 5.11 -32.68 5.58
CA PHE A 446 5.88 -33.74 6.23
C PHE A 446 6.80 -34.47 5.25
N LEU A 447 6.31 -34.78 4.03
CA LEU A 447 7.12 -35.39 2.99
C LEU A 447 8.26 -34.44 2.54
N LEU A 448 7.96 -33.16 2.35
CA LEU A 448 8.96 -32.14 2.04
C LEU A 448 10.00 -32.01 3.17
N ALA A 449 9.58 -32.11 4.43
CA ALA A 449 10.47 -32.12 5.58
C ALA A 449 11.43 -33.31 5.57
N LEU A 450 10.95 -34.51 5.24
CA LEU A 450 11.82 -35.69 5.10
C LEU A 450 12.86 -35.51 4.00
N VAL A 451 12.47 -34.95 2.85
CA VAL A 451 13.38 -34.66 1.73
C VAL A 451 14.41 -33.59 2.15
N ALA A 452 13.97 -32.52 2.80
CA ALA A 452 14.86 -31.47 3.31
C ALA A 452 15.87 -31.99 4.34
N ILE A 453 15.42 -32.79 5.31
CA ILE A 453 16.30 -33.46 6.28
C ILE A 453 17.30 -34.38 5.58
N GLY A 454 16.85 -35.16 4.59
CA GLY A 454 17.72 -36.04 3.79
C GLY A 454 18.81 -35.28 3.04
N LEU A 455 18.47 -34.13 2.46
CA LEU A 455 19.42 -33.23 1.81
C LEU A 455 20.42 -32.65 2.81
N LEU A 456 19.95 -32.12 3.95
CA LEU A 456 20.80 -31.58 5.02
C LEU A 456 21.81 -32.61 5.53
N LEU A 457 21.36 -33.85 5.80
CA LEU A 457 22.23 -34.94 6.24
C LEU A 457 23.26 -35.32 5.18
N SER A 458 22.90 -35.25 3.89
CA SER A 458 23.81 -35.52 2.78
C SER A 458 24.88 -34.45 2.64
N ILE A 459 24.54 -33.19 2.91
CA ILE A 459 25.48 -32.06 2.91
C ILE A 459 26.42 -32.12 4.11
N ASP A 460 25.92 -32.37 5.34
CA ASP A 460 26.76 -32.52 6.54
C ASP A 460 27.77 -33.68 6.37
N LYS A 461 27.34 -34.78 5.72
CA LYS A 461 28.19 -35.91 5.36
C LYS A 461 29.05 -35.69 4.10
N LYS A 462 29.02 -34.48 3.52
CA LYS A 462 29.81 -34.09 2.33
C LYS A 462 29.56 -34.94 1.08
N LYS A 463 28.42 -35.63 1.01
CA LYS A 463 28.00 -36.42 -0.17
C LYS A 463 27.58 -35.54 -1.33
N VAL A 464 27.01 -34.37 -1.04
CA VAL A 464 26.59 -33.36 -2.01
C VAL A 464 27.35 -32.07 -1.68
N LYS A 465 28.01 -31.46 -2.67
CA LYS A 465 28.83 -30.25 -2.51
C LYS A 465 28.91 -29.42 -3.79
N GLY A 466 29.27 -28.15 -3.66
CA GLY A 466 29.55 -27.26 -4.81
C GLY A 466 28.32 -27.04 -5.69
N SER A 467 28.48 -27.09 -7.01
CA SER A 467 27.40 -26.82 -7.96
C SER A 467 26.20 -27.76 -7.83
N ALA A 468 26.43 -29.05 -7.57
CA ALA A 468 25.35 -30.02 -7.40
C ALA A 468 24.47 -29.70 -6.18
N GLN A 469 25.09 -29.21 -5.11
CA GLN A 469 24.37 -28.74 -3.92
C GLN A 469 23.49 -27.54 -4.23
N LEU A 470 24.01 -26.55 -4.95
CA LEU A 470 23.26 -25.34 -5.33
C LEU A 470 22.03 -25.69 -6.17
N VAL A 471 22.16 -26.58 -7.16
CA VAL A 471 21.04 -27.01 -8.01
C VAL A 471 19.96 -27.74 -7.19
N LEU A 472 20.35 -28.66 -6.30
CA LEU A 472 19.40 -29.39 -5.45
C LEU A 472 18.68 -28.47 -4.46
N ILE A 473 19.38 -27.48 -3.90
CA ILE A 473 18.77 -26.45 -3.04
C ILE A 473 17.79 -25.60 -3.83
N ALA A 474 18.21 -25.08 -4.99
CA ALA A 474 17.36 -24.25 -5.84
C ALA A 474 16.07 -24.99 -6.19
N PHE A 475 16.18 -26.24 -6.62
CA PHE A 475 15.02 -27.07 -6.94
C PHE A 475 14.14 -27.31 -5.70
N LEU A 476 14.69 -27.85 -4.61
CA LEU A 476 13.90 -28.20 -3.42
C LEU A 476 13.20 -26.99 -2.80
N VAL A 477 13.93 -25.91 -2.55
CA VAL A 477 13.39 -24.72 -1.86
C VAL A 477 12.36 -24.02 -2.74
N THR A 478 12.59 -23.94 -4.06
CA THR A 478 11.61 -23.33 -4.97
C THR A 478 10.36 -24.16 -5.07
N THR A 479 10.46 -25.48 -5.21
CA THR A 479 9.29 -26.37 -5.25
C THR A 479 8.50 -26.30 -3.95
N ASP A 480 9.17 -26.33 -2.81
CA ASP A 480 8.54 -26.24 -1.49
C ASP A 480 7.81 -24.90 -1.29
N LEU A 481 8.50 -23.77 -1.54
CA LEU A 481 7.89 -22.45 -1.45
C LEU A 481 6.77 -22.26 -2.48
N PHE A 482 6.87 -22.82 -3.69
CA PHE A 482 5.81 -22.76 -4.69
C PHE A 482 4.55 -23.51 -4.23
N ILE A 483 4.71 -24.70 -3.63
CA ILE A 483 3.59 -25.47 -3.05
C ILE A 483 2.93 -24.70 -1.90
N GLY A 484 3.72 -24.07 -1.03
CA GLY A 484 3.19 -23.39 0.16
C GLY A 484 2.71 -21.95 -0.05
N ASN A 485 3.32 -21.22 -0.98
CA ASN A 485 3.18 -19.77 -1.15
C ASN A 485 2.88 -19.34 -2.59
N GLY A 486 2.72 -20.28 -3.52
CA GLY A 486 2.41 -19.99 -4.92
C GLY A 486 1.00 -19.41 -5.14
N PRO A 487 0.53 -19.41 -6.41
CA PRO A 487 -0.79 -18.90 -6.78
C PRO A 487 -1.93 -19.48 -5.93
N ASN A 488 -2.71 -18.62 -5.31
CA ASN A 488 -3.94 -18.94 -4.57
C ASN A 488 -4.86 -17.70 -4.53
N GLU A 489 -6.07 -17.82 -3.96
CA GLU A 489 -7.06 -16.72 -3.95
C GLU A 489 -6.55 -15.39 -3.34
N SER A 490 -5.50 -15.42 -2.51
CA SER A 490 -4.90 -14.21 -1.91
C SER A 490 -3.72 -13.65 -2.70
N THR A 491 -3.17 -14.39 -3.66
CA THR A 491 -1.92 -14.03 -4.37
C THR A 491 -2.08 -13.98 -5.89
N ALA A 492 -3.08 -14.67 -6.44
CA ALA A 492 -3.34 -14.78 -7.86
C ALA A 492 -4.83 -15.02 -8.13
N LEU A 493 -5.46 -14.13 -8.90
CA LEU A 493 -6.77 -14.37 -9.51
C LEU A 493 -6.67 -14.21 -11.03
N PRO A 494 -7.60 -14.80 -11.80
CA PRO A 494 -7.65 -14.61 -13.25
C PRO A 494 -7.66 -13.13 -13.60
N SER A 495 -6.83 -12.73 -14.57
CA SER A 495 -6.70 -11.33 -14.97
C SER A 495 -7.98 -10.76 -15.61
N GLU A 496 -8.89 -11.63 -16.04
CA GLU A 496 -10.22 -11.28 -16.57
C GLU A 496 -11.18 -10.77 -15.48
N ASN A 497 -10.98 -11.15 -14.21
CA ASN A 497 -11.81 -10.67 -13.10
C ASN A 497 -11.69 -9.15 -12.88
N PHE A 498 -10.66 -8.52 -13.45
CA PHE A 498 -10.38 -7.09 -13.31
C PHE A 498 -10.48 -6.36 -14.66
N GLU A 499 -11.24 -6.89 -15.64
CA GLU A 499 -11.34 -6.32 -16.99
C GLU A 499 -11.67 -4.81 -16.98
N ILE A 500 -12.53 -4.37 -16.07
CA ILE A 500 -12.95 -2.97 -15.91
C ILE A 500 -11.77 -2.02 -15.62
N LEU A 501 -10.65 -2.53 -15.10
CA LEU A 501 -9.45 -1.75 -14.79
C LEU A 501 -8.45 -1.66 -15.94
N ARG A 502 -8.80 -2.21 -17.11
CA ARG A 502 -8.03 -2.02 -18.34
C ARG A 502 -8.49 -0.75 -19.03
N SER A 503 -7.55 0.05 -19.51
CA SER A 503 -7.85 1.29 -20.23
C SER A 503 -8.66 1.08 -21.51
N ASP A 504 -8.52 -0.10 -22.13
CA ASP A 504 -9.26 -0.53 -23.31
C ASP A 504 -10.52 -1.37 -22.98
N SER A 505 -10.97 -1.35 -21.72
CA SER A 505 -12.17 -2.08 -21.28
C SER A 505 -13.37 -1.78 -22.18
N LYS A 506 -14.09 -2.85 -22.52
CA LYS A 506 -15.31 -2.79 -23.34
C LYS A 506 -16.57 -3.02 -22.50
N ASP A 507 -16.45 -2.83 -21.20
CA ASP A 507 -17.56 -3.00 -20.28
C ASP A 507 -18.80 -2.20 -20.72
N PRO A 508 -19.97 -2.85 -20.81
CA PRO A 508 -21.19 -2.22 -21.31
C PRO A 508 -21.71 -1.10 -20.39
N VAL A 509 -21.50 -1.19 -19.07
CA VAL A 509 -21.90 -0.14 -18.12
C VAL A 509 -21.08 1.13 -18.33
N LEU A 510 -19.76 1.02 -18.44
CA LEU A 510 -18.90 2.17 -18.75
C LEU A 510 -19.26 2.80 -20.10
N LYS A 511 -19.52 1.97 -21.11
CA LYS A 511 -19.93 2.45 -22.43
C LYS A 511 -21.25 3.23 -22.36
N PHE A 512 -22.23 2.72 -21.61
CA PHE A 512 -23.52 3.37 -21.41
C PHE A 512 -23.37 4.72 -20.68
N ILE A 513 -22.68 4.75 -19.54
CA ILE A 513 -22.46 5.97 -18.75
C ILE A 513 -21.74 7.03 -19.59
N ARG A 514 -20.66 6.66 -20.31
CA ARG A 514 -19.93 7.58 -21.20
C ARG A 514 -20.82 8.15 -22.29
N HIS A 515 -21.73 7.36 -22.84
CA HIS A 515 -22.68 7.84 -23.83
C HIS A 515 -23.63 8.88 -23.22
N LYS A 516 -24.22 8.60 -22.05
CA LYS A 516 -25.10 9.52 -21.33
C LYS A 516 -24.42 10.81 -20.90
N MET A 517 -23.17 10.76 -20.44
CA MET A 517 -22.40 11.96 -20.12
C MET A 517 -22.18 12.85 -21.35
N LYS A 518 -22.00 12.27 -22.55
CA LYS A 518 -21.87 13.04 -23.80
C LYS A 518 -23.18 13.70 -24.21
N GLU A 519 -24.32 13.05 -23.97
CA GLU A 519 -25.65 13.63 -24.24
C GLU A 519 -25.93 14.86 -23.35
N ASN A 520 -25.43 14.86 -22.12
CA ASN A 520 -25.62 15.93 -21.14
C ASN A 520 -24.51 17.00 -21.16
N ASN A 521 -23.70 17.06 -22.22
CA ASN A 521 -22.56 17.98 -22.29
C ASN A 521 -23.04 19.44 -22.41
N GLN A 522 -22.76 20.26 -21.39
CA GLN A 522 -23.05 21.69 -21.35
C GLN A 522 -21.81 22.45 -20.84
N PRO A 523 -21.63 23.75 -21.18
CA PRO A 523 -20.39 24.47 -20.89
C PRO A 523 -20.03 24.60 -19.40
N ASP A 524 -21.01 24.51 -18.51
CA ASP A 524 -20.89 24.60 -17.05
C ASP A 524 -20.85 23.21 -16.36
N ARG A 525 -21.08 22.13 -17.12
CA ARG A 525 -21.23 20.78 -16.59
C ARG A 525 -19.96 19.93 -16.67
N ARG A 526 -19.74 19.16 -15.62
CA ARG A 526 -18.81 18.03 -15.53
C ARG A 526 -19.38 17.06 -14.49
N ASP A 527 -20.31 16.24 -14.96
CA ASP A 527 -21.12 15.36 -14.11
C ASP A 527 -20.25 14.32 -13.39
N ARG A 528 -20.64 13.98 -12.15
CA ARG A 528 -20.05 12.86 -11.40
C ARG A 528 -20.83 11.58 -11.56
N VAL A 529 -20.11 10.48 -11.36
CA VAL A 529 -20.65 9.13 -11.29
C VAL A 529 -20.43 8.53 -9.90
N GLU A 530 -21.30 7.63 -9.46
CA GLU A 530 -21.05 6.77 -8.31
C GLU A 530 -21.07 5.31 -8.78
N LEU A 531 -19.99 4.57 -8.54
CA LEU A 531 -19.85 3.14 -8.83
C LEU A 531 -19.80 2.38 -7.50
N ALA A 532 -20.96 1.96 -7.00
CA ALA A 532 -21.08 1.43 -5.64
C ALA A 532 -21.70 0.03 -5.60
N ALA A 533 -21.29 -0.80 -4.65
CA ALA A 533 -21.83 -2.14 -4.43
C ALA A 533 -21.80 -3.06 -5.67
N ILE A 534 -20.87 -2.83 -6.61
CA ILE A 534 -20.69 -3.68 -7.79
C ILE A 534 -19.69 -4.80 -7.48
N ASP A 535 -18.45 -4.42 -7.17
CA ASP A 535 -17.40 -5.31 -6.70
C ASP A 535 -16.25 -4.48 -6.09
N PHE A 536 -15.30 -5.14 -5.43
CA PHE A 536 -14.17 -4.51 -4.72
C PHE A 536 -13.31 -3.58 -5.57
N HIS A 537 -13.16 -3.88 -6.86
CA HIS A 537 -12.23 -3.21 -7.74
C HIS A 537 -12.86 -2.08 -8.59
N TRP A 538 -14.17 -1.87 -8.51
CA TRP A 538 -14.90 -0.85 -9.28
C TRP A 538 -14.70 0.61 -8.83
N PRO A 539 -14.60 0.93 -7.52
CA PRO A 539 -14.62 2.33 -7.08
C PRO A 539 -13.54 3.22 -7.70
N ASN A 540 -12.35 2.65 -8.01
CA ASN A 540 -11.25 3.39 -8.65
C ASN A 540 -11.18 3.20 -10.16
N ALA A 541 -12.11 2.48 -10.79
CA ALA A 541 -12.17 2.39 -12.26
C ALA A 541 -12.33 3.79 -12.89
N SER A 542 -12.90 4.75 -12.15
CA SER A 542 -12.99 6.15 -12.56
C SER A 542 -11.63 6.78 -12.90
N MET A 543 -10.56 6.42 -12.17
CA MET A 543 -9.20 6.94 -12.42
C MET A 543 -8.62 6.41 -13.73
N VAL A 544 -8.87 5.14 -14.06
CA VAL A 544 -8.46 4.51 -15.33
C VAL A 544 -9.20 5.13 -16.51
N HIS A 545 -10.48 5.46 -16.31
CA HIS A 545 -11.40 5.83 -17.38
C HIS A 545 -11.63 7.33 -17.53
N GLY A 546 -10.97 8.15 -16.71
CA GLY A 546 -11.11 9.60 -16.71
C GLY A 546 -12.48 10.12 -16.27
N LEU A 547 -13.20 9.34 -15.45
CA LEU A 547 -14.49 9.72 -14.88
C LEU A 547 -14.29 10.43 -13.54
N ASP A 548 -15.17 11.36 -13.19
CA ASP A 548 -15.16 11.99 -11.87
C ASP A 548 -16.12 11.23 -10.93
N HIS A 549 -15.60 10.69 -9.84
CA HIS A 549 -16.37 9.98 -8.83
C HIS A 549 -16.43 10.78 -7.52
N ASP A 550 -17.59 10.77 -6.89
CA ASP A 550 -17.81 11.37 -5.56
C ASP A 550 -17.13 10.59 -4.41
N PHE A 551 -16.77 9.32 -4.63
CA PHE A 551 -16.07 8.43 -3.72
C PHE A 551 -14.95 7.67 -4.46
N GLY A 552 -14.46 6.57 -3.90
CA GLY A 552 -13.41 5.74 -4.48
C GLY A 552 -12.92 4.69 -3.48
N TYR A 553 -11.73 4.16 -3.71
CA TYR A 553 -10.99 3.33 -2.76
C TYR A 553 -9.66 4.01 -2.37
N ASN A 554 -9.59 4.51 -1.14
CA ASN A 554 -8.35 4.99 -0.53
C ASN A 554 -8.48 4.97 1.01
N PRO A 555 -7.57 4.31 1.75
CA PRO A 555 -7.54 4.32 3.22
C PRO A 555 -7.39 5.69 3.89
N ILE A 556 -6.78 6.67 3.20
CA ILE A 556 -6.60 8.05 3.67
C ILE A 556 -7.51 8.96 2.86
N ARG A 557 -8.39 9.69 3.56
CA ARG A 557 -9.39 10.59 2.97
C ARG A 557 -9.39 11.89 3.74
N LEU A 558 -9.73 12.98 3.05
CA LEU A 558 -9.91 14.28 3.68
C LEU A 558 -11.02 14.21 4.74
N LYS A 559 -10.75 14.69 5.95
CA LYS A 559 -11.69 14.64 7.08
C LYS A 559 -13.01 15.32 6.75
N VAL A 560 -12.93 16.50 6.12
CA VAL A 560 -14.12 17.26 5.70
C VAL A 560 -15.02 16.45 4.77
N LEU A 561 -14.44 15.67 3.86
CA LEU A 561 -15.21 14.80 2.98
C LEU A 561 -15.91 13.70 3.78
N VAL A 562 -15.18 13.01 4.66
CA VAL A 562 -15.71 11.91 5.49
C VAL A 562 -16.84 12.41 6.39
N GLU A 563 -16.63 13.51 7.12
CA GLU A 563 -17.64 14.08 8.01
C GLU A 563 -18.88 14.58 7.27
N THR A 564 -18.70 15.12 6.06
CA THR A 564 -19.81 15.65 5.26
C THR A 564 -20.59 14.53 4.56
N THR A 565 -19.94 13.44 4.14
CA THR A 565 -20.56 12.44 3.25
C THR A 565 -20.80 11.07 3.86
N GLY A 566 -20.00 10.66 4.85
CA GLY A 566 -19.97 9.29 5.36
C GLY A 566 -18.96 8.38 4.65
N ALA A 567 -18.05 8.93 3.84
CA ALA A 567 -17.09 8.15 3.05
C ALA A 567 -16.21 7.20 3.90
N ILE A 568 -16.36 5.89 3.67
CA ILE A 568 -15.46 4.86 4.22
C ILE A 568 -14.31 4.53 3.24
N ASP A 569 -13.57 3.46 3.51
CA ASP A 569 -12.37 3.09 2.73
C ASP A 569 -12.70 2.77 1.26
N HIS A 570 -13.76 1.99 0.98
CA HIS A 570 -14.20 1.60 -0.37
C HIS A 570 -15.72 1.30 -0.41
N LEU A 571 -16.29 1.06 -1.60
CA LEU A 571 -17.74 0.84 -1.83
C LEU A 571 -18.06 -0.52 -2.46
N ALA A 572 -17.50 -1.61 -1.91
CA ALA A 572 -17.61 -2.93 -2.56
C ALA A 572 -18.98 -3.61 -2.37
N LEU A 573 -19.68 -3.30 -1.29
CA LEU A 573 -20.92 -3.94 -0.85
C LEU A 573 -21.97 -2.87 -0.53
N PRO A 574 -23.27 -3.18 -0.55
CA PRO A 574 -24.32 -2.20 -0.25
C PRO A 574 -24.13 -1.48 1.09
N GLU A 575 -23.78 -2.23 2.14
CA GLU A 575 -23.55 -1.70 3.49
C GLU A 575 -22.31 -0.79 3.60
N HIS A 576 -21.40 -0.82 2.63
CA HIS A 576 -20.23 0.04 2.62
C HIS A 576 -20.56 1.48 2.21
N ARG A 577 -21.71 1.73 1.60
CA ARG A 577 -22.17 3.08 1.33
C ARG A 577 -22.87 3.63 2.57
N GLU A 578 -22.07 4.19 3.47
CA GLU A 578 -22.57 4.86 4.68
C GLU A 578 -22.98 6.30 4.42
N PHE A 579 -23.94 6.80 5.19
CA PHE A 579 -24.52 8.13 5.07
C PHE A 579 -24.23 8.94 6.34
N SER A 580 -23.71 10.16 6.19
CA SER A 580 -23.50 11.07 7.32
C SER A 580 -24.81 11.74 7.77
N LYS A 581 -24.76 12.52 8.85
CA LYS A 581 -25.91 13.36 9.25
C LYS A 581 -26.28 14.41 8.19
N LEU A 582 -25.27 15.00 7.53
CA LEU A 582 -25.48 16.00 6.47
C LEU A 582 -25.85 15.40 5.12
N TYR A 583 -25.55 14.11 4.92
CA TYR A 583 -25.90 13.36 3.73
C TYR A 583 -26.66 12.09 4.14
N PRO A 584 -27.88 12.19 4.70
CA PRO A 584 -28.53 11.06 5.36
C PRO A 584 -29.18 10.04 4.41
N LYS A 585 -29.26 10.37 3.11
CA LYS A 585 -29.90 9.58 2.05
C LYS A 585 -29.51 10.12 0.68
N TYR A 586 -29.68 9.34 -0.39
CA TYR A 586 -29.37 9.76 -1.76
C TYR A 586 -30.16 10.99 -2.21
N ARG A 587 -31.45 11.11 -1.85
CA ARG A 587 -32.21 12.31 -2.18
C ARG A 587 -31.94 13.42 -1.16
N SER A 588 -30.87 14.18 -1.36
CA SER A 588 -30.44 15.28 -0.48
C SER A 588 -29.89 16.47 -1.27
N PRO A 589 -29.83 17.68 -0.67
CA PRO A 589 -29.16 18.82 -1.30
C PRO A 589 -27.70 18.52 -1.68
N LEU A 590 -26.98 17.77 -0.84
CA LEU A 590 -25.57 17.46 -1.09
C LEU A 590 -25.37 16.61 -2.35
N THR A 591 -26.27 15.68 -2.64
CA THR A 591 -26.23 14.87 -3.87
C THR A 591 -26.31 15.72 -5.12
N ASP A 592 -27.21 16.70 -5.10
CA ASP A 592 -27.43 17.62 -6.20
C ASP A 592 -26.19 18.53 -6.35
N MET A 593 -25.65 19.07 -5.25
CA MET A 593 -24.43 19.88 -5.23
C MET A 593 -23.15 19.12 -5.61
N LEU A 594 -23.03 17.84 -5.27
CA LEU A 594 -21.94 16.98 -5.75
C LEU A 594 -21.97 16.83 -7.28
N GLY A 595 -23.04 17.26 -7.96
CA GLY A 595 -23.22 17.02 -9.38
C GLY A 595 -23.28 15.51 -9.67
N LEU A 596 -23.69 14.70 -8.69
CA LEU A 596 -23.83 13.26 -8.84
C LEU A 596 -25.01 13.00 -9.77
N ARG A 597 -24.70 12.73 -11.04
CA ARG A 597 -25.70 12.59 -12.11
C ARG A 597 -26.07 11.14 -12.33
N PHE A 598 -25.08 10.25 -12.40
CA PHE A 598 -25.28 8.84 -12.72
C PHE A 598 -24.81 7.97 -11.56
N ILE A 599 -25.66 7.04 -11.14
CA ILE A 599 -25.38 6.12 -10.04
C ILE A 599 -25.52 4.71 -10.61
N ALA A 600 -24.44 3.94 -10.58
CA ALA A 600 -24.42 2.55 -11.01
C ALA A 600 -24.17 1.65 -9.81
N THR A 601 -25.12 0.76 -9.52
CA THR A 601 -25.09 -0.09 -8.33
C THR A 601 -25.29 -1.56 -8.66
N GLY A 602 -24.50 -2.45 -8.04
CA GLY A 602 -24.65 -3.90 -8.22
C GLY A 602 -25.81 -4.53 -7.42
N ALA A 603 -26.58 -3.69 -6.72
CA ALA A 603 -27.82 -4.02 -6.03
C ALA A 603 -28.84 -2.90 -6.24
N PRO A 604 -30.15 -3.18 -6.10
CA PRO A 604 -31.17 -2.14 -6.09
C PRO A 604 -30.86 -1.05 -5.06
N ILE A 605 -31.04 0.21 -5.44
CA ILE A 605 -30.64 1.37 -4.63
C ILE A 605 -31.33 1.41 -3.25
N GLU A 606 -32.52 0.81 -3.11
CA GLU A 606 -33.25 0.67 -1.84
C GLU A 606 -32.52 -0.21 -0.81
N GLN A 607 -31.65 -1.11 -1.27
CA GLN A 607 -30.83 -1.94 -0.36
C GLN A 607 -29.66 -1.14 0.23
N ILE A 608 -29.24 -0.08 -0.47
CA ILE A 608 -28.19 0.84 -0.03
C ILE A 608 -28.82 1.95 0.84
N ASP A 609 -29.81 2.65 0.31
CA ASP A 609 -30.55 3.71 1.00
C ASP A 609 -31.96 3.24 1.34
N LYS A 610 -32.15 2.83 2.61
CA LYS A 610 -33.44 2.38 3.13
C LYS A 610 -34.52 3.47 3.12
N ASN A 611 -34.14 4.73 2.95
CA ASN A 611 -35.06 5.87 2.88
C ASN A 611 -35.39 6.28 1.44
N TYR A 612 -34.83 5.59 0.44
CA TYR A 612 -35.09 5.85 -0.97
C TYR A 612 -36.56 5.62 -1.30
N LYS A 613 -37.15 6.53 -2.08
CA LYS A 613 -38.51 6.40 -2.60
C LYS A 613 -38.48 6.19 -4.10
N SER A 614 -39.31 5.28 -4.60
CA SER A 614 -39.47 5.07 -6.03
C SER A 614 -39.81 6.39 -6.74
N GLY A 615 -39.04 6.74 -7.76
CA GLY A 615 -39.15 8.00 -8.49
C GLY A 615 -38.25 9.14 -8.00
N ASP A 616 -37.50 8.96 -6.90
CA ASP A 616 -36.49 9.94 -6.46
C ASP A 616 -35.42 10.13 -7.54
N PHE A 617 -34.99 9.04 -8.19
CA PHE A 617 -34.19 9.05 -9.42
C PHE A 617 -34.89 8.29 -10.54
N LEU A 618 -34.50 8.61 -11.78
CA LEU A 618 -34.93 7.87 -12.96
C LEU A 618 -34.02 6.66 -13.15
N GLU A 619 -34.54 5.45 -12.98
CA GLU A 619 -33.83 4.24 -13.43
C GLU A 619 -33.80 4.23 -14.96
N LEU A 620 -32.59 4.27 -15.53
CA LEU A 620 -32.37 4.37 -16.98
C LEU A 620 -32.33 2.99 -17.63
N GLU A 621 -31.53 2.09 -17.06
CA GLU A 621 -31.25 0.77 -17.63
C GLU A 621 -30.69 -0.16 -16.54
N GLN A 622 -30.86 -1.47 -16.73
CA GLN A 622 -30.18 -2.50 -15.96
C GLN A 622 -29.33 -3.34 -16.91
N ILE A 623 -28.02 -3.41 -16.67
CA ILE A 623 -27.06 -4.17 -17.49
C ILE A 623 -26.49 -5.29 -16.62
N GLY A 624 -26.91 -6.53 -16.89
CA GLY A 624 -26.60 -7.65 -16.01
C GLY A 624 -27.24 -7.46 -14.62
N ASN A 625 -26.43 -7.46 -13.56
CA ASN A 625 -26.85 -7.18 -12.19
C ASN A 625 -26.66 -5.71 -11.77
N ILE A 626 -26.19 -4.85 -12.67
CA ILE A 626 -25.91 -3.44 -12.37
C ILE A 626 -27.11 -2.57 -12.77
N HIS A 627 -27.68 -1.88 -11.81
CA HIS A 627 -28.74 -0.89 -11.98
C HIS A 627 -28.14 0.49 -12.22
N ILE A 628 -28.64 1.23 -13.21
CA ILE A 628 -28.14 2.57 -13.55
C ILE A 628 -29.25 3.59 -13.39
N TYR A 629 -29.03 4.56 -12.50
CA TYR A 629 -29.97 5.63 -12.18
C TYR A 629 -29.44 7.00 -12.64
N GLU A 630 -30.36 7.91 -12.96
CA GLU A 630 -30.08 9.31 -13.27
C GLU A 630 -30.74 10.25 -12.26
N ASN A 631 -29.92 11.10 -11.63
CA ASN A 631 -30.38 12.24 -10.85
C ASN A 631 -30.56 13.47 -11.75
N LYS A 632 -31.79 13.74 -12.17
CA LYS A 632 -32.09 14.90 -13.03
C LYS A 632 -31.81 16.26 -12.39
N ASN A 633 -31.67 16.33 -11.07
CA ASN A 633 -31.48 17.57 -10.33
C ASN A 633 -30.01 17.93 -10.11
N ALA A 634 -29.07 17.06 -10.48
CA ALA A 634 -27.63 17.29 -10.33
C ALA A 634 -27.19 18.67 -10.87
N PHE A 635 -26.50 19.43 -10.03
CA PHE A 635 -26.03 20.79 -10.33
C PHE A 635 -24.90 20.74 -11.37
N PRO A 636 -24.71 21.81 -12.16
CA PRO A 636 -23.50 21.97 -12.97
C PRO A 636 -22.26 22.03 -12.06
N ARG A 637 -21.08 21.72 -12.62
CA ARG A 637 -19.83 21.68 -11.84
C ARG A 637 -19.42 23.08 -11.38
N ALA A 638 -19.68 24.09 -12.21
CA ALA A 638 -19.44 25.49 -11.91
C ALA A 638 -20.75 26.27 -12.05
N GLN A 639 -21.07 27.12 -11.07
CA GLN A 639 -22.25 27.98 -11.13
C GLN A 639 -21.98 29.36 -10.52
N ILE A 640 -22.67 30.37 -11.05
CA ILE A 640 -22.74 31.70 -10.42
C ILE A 640 -24.00 31.77 -9.58
N VAL A 641 -23.85 32.17 -8.32
CA VAL A 641 -24.96 32.44 -7.41
C VAL A 641 -24.89 33.88 -6.91
N ASN A 642 -26.02 34.49 -6.56
CA ASN A 642 -26.10 35.92 -6.25
C ASN A 642 -26.31 36.21 -4.75
N CYS A 643 -26.51 35.19 -3.92
CA CYS A 643 -26.65 35.34 -2.48
C CYS A 643 -25.63 34.48 -1.72
N ALA A 644 -25.12 35.01 -0.62
CA ALA A 644 -24.34 34.27 0.36
C ALA A 644 -25.03 34.29 1.73
N LEU A 645 -25.16 33.11 2.34
CA LEU A 645 -25.72 32.95 3.68
C LEU A 645 -24.60 32.56 4.66
N SER A 646 -24.50 33.29 5.78
CA SER A 646 -23.55 32.97 6.84
C SER A 646 -24.06 31.78 7.64
N VAL A 647 -23.23 30.74 7.75
CA VAL A 647 -23.52 29.54 8.52
C VAL A 647 -22.29 29.08 9.28
N ASN A 648 -22.49 28.28 10.32
CA ASN A 648 -21.38 27.60 10.98
C ASN A 648 -21.31 26.15 10.46
N PHE A 649 -20.29 25.82 9.66
CA PHE A 649 -20.20 24.49 9.07
C PHE A 649 -19.98 23.38 10.10
N ALA A 650 -19.26 23.64 11.19
CA ALA A 650 -19.09 22.66 12.26
C ALA A 650 -20.44 22.29 12.90
N ARG A 651 -21.29 23.28 13.18
CA ARG A 651 -22.66 23.04 13.68
C ARG A 651 -23.49 22.27 12.67
N MET A 652 -23.38 22.57 11.37
CA MET A 652 -24.09 21.84 10.33
C MET A 652 -23.66 20.37 10.27
N ILE A 653 -22.35 20.08 10.33
CA ILE A 653 -21.83 18.70 10.38
C ILE A 653 -22.39 17.95 11.58
N ASP A 654 -22.42 18.61 12.75
CA ASP A 654 -22.90 18.00 13.99
C ASP A 654 -24.41 17.75 14.00
N SER A 655 -25.21 18.68 13.47
CA SER A 655 -26.67 18.61 13.50
C SER A 655 -27.27 17.86 12.29
N GLY A 656 -26.62 17.92 11.13
CA GLY A 656 -27.14 17.41 9.87
C GLY A 656 -28.10 18.36 9.14
N ASP A 657 -28.29 19.58 9.67
CA ASP A 657 -29.33 20.48 9.16
C ASP A 657 -28.79 21.37 8.03
N TRP A 658 -29.47 21.30 6.89
CA TRP A 658 -29.32 22.24 5.80
C TRP A 658 -30.29 23.42 6.00
N PRO A 659 -29.83 24.69 5.94
CA PRO A 659 -30.72 25.84 5.94
C PRO A 659 -31.78 25.75 4.83
N GLU A 660 -32.95 26.32 5.07
CA GLU A 660 -33.95 26.44 4.02
C GLU A 660 -33.54 27.56 3.04
N ALA A 661 -33.02 27.18 1.89
CA ALA A 661 -32.56 28.08 0.83
C ALA A 661 -32.63 27.39 -0.54
N ASP A 662 -32.70 28.17 -1.62
CA ASP A 662 -32.44 27.65 -2.96
C ASP A 662 -30.92 27.70 -3.22
N TYR A 663 -30.29 26.52 -3.21
CA TYR A 663 -28.85 26.36 -3.45
C TYR A 663 -28.42 26.60 -4.90
N ARG A 664 -29.36 26.84 -5.82
CA ARG A 664 -29.07 27.36 -7.16
C ARG A 664 -28.83 28.86 -7.16
N GLU A 665 -29.32 29.57 -6.15
CA GLU A 665 -29.19 31.03 -6.01
C GLU A 665 -28.35 31.44 -4.79
N THR A 666 -28.12 30.51 -3.86
CA THR A 666 -27.46 30.78 -2.57
C THR A 666 -26.25 29.89 -2.33
N VAL A 667 -25.12 30.48 -1.95
CA VAL A 667 -23.97 29.79 -1.38
C VAL A 667 -23.94 29.95 0.14
N LEU A 668 -23.57 28.89 0.86
CA LEU A 668 -23.30 28.94 2.29
C LEU A 668 -21.81 29.19 2.52
N LEU A 669 -21.48 30.15 3.39
CA LEU A 669 -20.11 30.53 3.76
C LEU A 669 -20.00 30.73 5.28
N GLU A 670 -18.81 30.53 5.86
CA GLU A 670 -18.59 30.81 7.30
C GLU A 670 -18.52 32.31 7.59
N GLU A 671 -17.84 33.07 6.73
CA GLU A 671 -17.65 34.51 6.87
C GLU A 671 -18.04 35.22 5.55
N PRO A 672 -19.31 35.55 5.32
CA PRO A 672 -19.72 36.31 4.13
C PRO A 672 -19.87 37.81 4.42
N PRO A 673 -19.68 38.69 3.42
CA PRO A 673 -20.44 39.95 3.38
C PRO A 673 -21.95 39.66 3.20
N LEU A 674 -22.80 40.54 3.74
CA LEU A 674 -24.27 40.40 3.74
C LEU A 674 -24.85 40.24 2.32
N CYS A 675 -25.85 39.36 2.18
CA CYS A 675 -26.54 39.08 0.92
C CYS A 675 -27.16 40.33 0.26
N HIS A 676 -26.94 40.50 -1.05
CA HIS A 676 -27.63 41.46 -1.90
C HIS A 676 -28.49 40.69 -2.92
N PRO A 677 -29.71 40.25 -2.56
CA PRO A 677 -30.56 39.51 -3.48
C PRO A 677 -31.01 40.41 -4.64
N HIS A 678 -30.54 40.12 -5.85
CA HIS A 678 -30.98 40.81 -7.06
C HIS A 678 -32.24 40.14 -7.60
N LYS A 679 -33.40 40.78 -7.37
CA LYS A 679 -34.68 40.32 -7.94
C LYS A 679 -34.78 40.68 -9.42
N ASN A 680 -35.36 39.78 -10.23
CA ASN A 680 -35.65 39.98 -11.66
C ASN A 680 -34.42 40.17 -12.55
N LEU A 681 -33.39 39.34 -12.35
CA LEU A 681 -32.25 39.29 -13.25
C LEU A 681 -32.67 38.76 -14.65
N PRO A 682 -32.17 39.34 -15.75
CA PRO A 682 -32.42 38.80 -17.09
C PRO A 682 -31.96 37.34 -17.20
N PRO A 683 -32.64 36.51 -18.02
CA PRO A 683 -32.08 35.24 -18.47
C PRO A 683 -30.67 35.47 -19.02
N ASP A 684 -29.71 34.59 -18.70
CA ASP A 684 -28.29 34.67 -19.09
C ASP A 684 -27.42 35.74 -18.43
N SER A 685 -27.94 36.51 -17.47
CA SER A 685 -27.14 37.48 -16.70
C SER A 685 -26.14 36.84 -15.72
N MET A 686 -26.30 35.55 -15.43
CA MET A 686 -25.42 34.74 -14.62
C MET A 686 -24.99 33.52 -15.42
N ARG A 687 -23.69 33.42 -15.72
CA ARG A 687 -23.16 32.31 -16.51
C ARG A 687 -21.79 31.90 -16.00
N ALA A 688 -21.56 30.60 -15.92
CA ALA A 688 -20.23 30.00 -15.79
C ALA A 688 -19.96 29.11 -17.01
N GLU A 689 -18.74 29.11 -17.51
CA GLU A 689 -18.31 28.27 -18.64
C GLU A 689 -16.91 27.74 -18.34
N ILE A 690 -16.79 26.42 -18.24
CA ILE A 690 -15.54 25.71 -18.03
C ILE A 690 -14.79 25.71 -19.37
N VAL A 691 -13.80 26.59 -19.50
CA VAL A 691 -12.96 26.70 -20.71
C VAL A 691 -11.94 25.57 -20.77
N SER A 692 -11.34 25.25 -19.63
CA SER A 692 -10.45 24.09 -19.49
C SER A 692 -10.49 23.55 -18.08
N TYR A 693 -10.49 22.23 -17.95
CA TYR A 693 -10.46 21.53 -16.68
C TYR A 693 -9.32 20.51 -16.71
N LYS A 694 -8.16 20.88 -16.19
CA LYS A 694 -7.01 19.99 -15.96
C LYS A 694 -6.92 19.63 -14.48
N ASN A 695 -6.12 18.62 -14.17
CA ASN A 695 -5.90 18.16 -12.80
C ASN A 695 -5.55 19.29 -11.80
N ASP A 696 -4.66 20.21 -12.19
CA ASP A 696 -4.13 21.28 -11.32
C ASP A 696 -4.40 22.71 -11.83
N ASP A 697 -5.02 22.89 -13.00
CA ASP A 697 -5.38 24.20 -13.58
C ASP A 697 -6.80 24.13 -14.17
N ILE A 698 -7.70 24.91 -13.59
CA ILE A 698 -9.10 25.00 -14.01
C ILE A 698 -9.35 26.45 -14.42
N LEU A 699 -9.83 26.67 -15.64
CA LEU A 699 -10.16 27.99 -16.18
C LEU A 699 -11.66 28.07 -16.46
N ILE A 700 -12.31 29.04 -15.83
CA ILE A 700 -13.75 29.28 -15.94
C ILE A 700 -13.96 30.72 -16.40
N LYS A 701 -14.74 30.90 -17.47
CA LYS A 701 -15.28 32.19 -17.84
C LYS A 701 -16.58 32.40 -17.09
N THR A 702 -16.75 33.60 -16.57
CA THR A 702 -17.91 33.96 -15.78
C THR A 702 -18.53 35.24 -16.31
N THR A 703 -19.85 35.34 -16.22
CA THR A 703 -20.59 36.59 -16.35
C THR A 703 -21.44 36.72 -15.09
N ALA A 704 -21.17 37.76 -14.31
CA ALA A 704 -21.90 38.07 -13.09
C ALA A 704 -22.81 39.28 -13.29
N PRO A 705 -23.94 39.36 -12.56
CA PRO A 705 -24.92 40.41 -12.71
C PRO A 705 -24.44 41.72 -12.07
N ALA A 706 -25.25 42.78 -12.20
CA ALA A 706 -24.98 44.03 -11.51
C ALA A 706 -24.87 43.82 -10.00
N GLY A 707 -23.79 44.31 -9.37
CA GLY A 707 -23.47 44.02 -7.96
C GLY A 707 -22.59 42.78 -7.72
N GLY A 708 -22.25 42.02 -8.76
CA GLY A 708 -21.39 40.84 -8.67
C GLY A 708 -22.11 39.57 -8.21
N GLY A 709 -21.34 38.58 -7.80
CA GLY A 709 -21.87 37.29 -7.32
C GLY A 709 -20.76 36.36 -6.84
N TRP A 710 -21.09 35.07 -6.73
CA TRP A 710 -20.19 34.04 -6.25
C TRP A 710 -20.07 32.93 -7.27
N LEU A 711 -18.84 32.67 -7.73
CA LEU A 711 -18.54 31.44 -8.46
C LEU A 711 -18.36 30.31 -7.47
N VAL A 712 -19.27 29.34 -7.50
CA VAL A 712 -19.16 28.09 -6.75
C VAL A 712 -18.63 27.02 -7.67
N LEU A 713 -17.53 26.38 -7.28
CA LEU A 713 -16.95 25.22 -7.92
C LEU A 713 -17.16 24.01 -7.01
N TYR A 714 -17.95 23.04 -7.47
CA TYR A 714 -18.33 21.86 -6.71
C TYR A 714 -17.23 20.80 -6.66
N ASP A 715 -16.00 21.20 -6.36
CA ASP A 715 -14.86 20.34 -6.06
C ASP A 715 -14.50 20.44 -4.57
N VAL A 716 -13.94 19.36 -4.01
CA VAL A 716 -13.53 19.35 -2.60
C VAL A 716 -12.54 20.48 -2.31
N TRP A 717 -12.84 21.31 -1.31
CA TRP A 717 -11.96 22.38 -0.86
C TRP A 717 -10.64 21.83 -0.31
N HIS A 718 -9.53 22.48 -0.64
CA HIS A 718 -8.21 22.19 -0.08
C HIS A 718 -7.40 23.49 0.01
N PRO A 719 -6.63 23.73 1.10
CA PRO A 719 -5.93 25.00 1.33
C PRO A 719 -4.78 25.28 0.35
N TRP A 720 -4.45 24.33 -0.53
CA TRP A 720 -3.38 24.47 -1.53
C TRP A 720 -3.89 24.92 -2.90
N TRP A 721 -5.20 25.10 -3.06
CA TRP A 721 -5.74 25.78 -4.23
C TRP A 721 -5.58 27.29 -4.10
N ARG A 722 -5.34 27.95 -5.23
CA ARG A 722 -5.28 29.40 -5.39
C ARG A 722 -6.19 29.82 -6.52
N ALA A 723 -6.80 31.00 -6.41
CA ALA A 723 -7.63 31.55 -7.46
C ALA A 723 -7.07 32.89 -7.94
N THR A 724 -7.29 33.20 -9.21
CA THR A 724 -7.10 34.53 -9.77
C THR A 724 -8.33 34.93 -10.58
N ILE A 725 -8.70 36.21 -10.53
CA ILE A 725 -9.72 36.84 -11.38
C ILE A 725 -8.98 37.82 -12.28
N ASP A 726 -9.00 37.59 -13.59
CA ASP A 726 -8.27 38.39 -14.58
C ASP A 726 -6.79 38.60 -14.17
N ASP A 727 -6.14 37.49 -13.81
CA ASP A 727 -4.76 37.39 -13.33
C ASP A 727 -4.45 38.07 -11.98
N ALA A 728 -5.42 38.74 -11.34
CA ALA A 728 -5.28 39.27 -9.99
C ALA A 728 -5.62 38.18 -8.93
N PRO A 729 -4.86 38.05 -7.82
CA PRO A 729 -5.16 37.08 -6.77
C PRO A 729 -6.56 37.26 -6.18
N ALA A 730 -7.27 36.14 -5.99
CA ALA A 730 -8.59 36.09 -5.38
C ALA A 730 -8.62 35.08 -4.23
N LEU A 731 -9.41 35.38 -3.20
CA LEU A 731 -9.57 34.51 -2.03
C LEU A 731 -10.52 33.35 -2.38
N ILE A 732 -10.07 32.12 -2.12
CA ILE A 732 -10.93 30.94 -2.16
C ILE A 732 -11.54 30.75 -0.77
N LEU A 733 -12.87 30.78 -0.71
CA LEU A 733 -13.62 30.46 0.49
C LEU A 733 -14.10 29.01 0.45
N ARG A 734 -14.21 28.40 1.64
CA ARG A 734 -14.92 27.13 1.82
C ARG A 734 -16.41 27.41 1.73
N ALA A 735 -17.08 26.68 0.83
CA ALA A 735 -18.47 26.89 0.47
C ALA A 735 -19.27 25.61 0.64
N ASN A 736 -20.53 25.72 1.09
CA ASN A 736 -21.44 24.59 1.20
C ASN A 736 -20.75 23.39 1.91
N VAL A 737 -20.09 23.69 3.03
CA VAL A 737 -19.28 22.79 3.89
C VAL A 737 -17.95 22.33 3.29
N MET A 738 -17.95 21.79 2.07
CA MET A 738 -16.79 21.07 1.52
C MET A 738 -16.34 21.54 0.12
N PHE A 739 -16.98 22.55 -0.47
CA PHE A 739 -16.70 23.04 -1.82
C PHE A 739 -15.95 24.37 -1.84
N ARG A 740 -15.62 24.88 -3.02
CA ARG A 740 -14.85 26.12 -3.21
C ARG A 740 -15.76 27.23 -3.74
N ALA A 741 -15.61 28.45 -3.24
CA ALA A 741 -16.21 29.64 -3.83
C ALA A 741 -15.23 30.81 -3.95
N VAL A 742 -15.47 31.68 -4.93
CA VAL A 742 -14.75 32.94 -5.15
C VAL A 742 -15.77 34.04 -5.40
N GLU A 743 -15.59 35.20 -4.78
CA GLU A 743 -16.39 36.40 -5.04
C GLU A 743 -16.00 37.00 -6.40
N ILE A 744 -16.97 37.22 -7.28
CA ILE A 744 -16.78 37.71 -8.65
C ILE A 744 -17.42 39.09 -8.80
N PRO A 745 -16.68 40.11 -9.29
CA PRO A 745 -17.26 41.41 -9.59
C PRO A 745 -18.31 41.36 -10.71
N GLU A 746 -19.08 42.43 -10.85
CA GLU A 746 -20.01 42.59 -11.97
C GLU A 746 -19.31 42.52 -13.33
N GLY A 747 -19.92 41.80 -14.28
CA GLY A 747 -19.45 41.74 -15.66
C GLY A 747 -18.78 40.41 -16.02
N ALA A 748 -18.00 40.42 -17.10
CA ALA A 748 -17.36 39.23 -17.64
C ALA A 748 -15.92 39.10 -17.13
N HIS A 749 -15.60 37.96 -16.53
CA HIS A 749 -14.30 37.71 -15.91
C HIS A 749 -13.76 36.31 -16.23
N GLN A 750 -12.44 36.18 -16.20
CA GLN A 750 -11.76 34.88 -16.22
C GLN A 750 -11.30 34.50 -14.82
N VAL A 751 -11.82 33.40 -14.31
CA VAL A 751 -11.43 32.84 -13.02
C VAL A 751 -10.59 31.61 -13.25
N ARG A 752 -9.36 31.61 -12.73
CA ARG A 752 -8.45 30.46 -12.83
C ARG A 752 -8.14 29.93 -11.44
N PHE A 753 -8.34 28.63 -11.25
CA PHE A 753 -7.92 27.89 -10.06
C PHE A 753 -6.63 27.13 -10.37
N ARG A 754 -5.64 27.22 -9.49
CA ARG A 754 -4.38 26.44 -9.56
C ARG A 754 -4.09 25.70 -8.28
N PHE A 755 -3.67 24.45 -8.39
CA PHE A 755 -3.22 23.65 -7.25
C PHE A 755 -1.71 23.79 -7.05
N GLU A 756 -1.30 24.41 -5.94
CA GLU A 756 0.09 24.76 -5.66
C GLU A 756 0.57 24.10 -4.36
N PRO A 757 0.87 22.79 -4.37
CA PRO A 757 1.10 22.01 -3.15
C PRO A 757 2.36 22.42 -2.38
N ILE A 758 3.45 22.75 -3.07
CA ILE A 758 4.72 23.14 -2.42
C ILE A 758 4.57 24.48 -1.69
N LEU A 759 3.99 25.48 -2.36
CA LEU A 759 3.72 26.79 -1.76
C LEU A 759 2.69 26.66 -0.63
N GLY A 760 1.66 25.84 -0.85
CA GLY A 760 0.63 25.54 0.13
C GLY A 760 1.21 24.97 1.42
N ALA A 761 1.98 23.89 1.34
CA ALA A 761 2.63 23.27 2.49
C ALA A 761 3.61 24.22 3.21
N PHE A 762 4.34 25.05 2.47
CA PHE A 762 5.23 26.04 3.08
C PHE A 762 4.47 27.09 3.92
N LYS A 763 3.30 27.55 3.44
CA LYS A 763 2.47 28.50 4.19
C LYS A 763 1.89 27.89 5.47
N GLU A 764 1.43 26.65 5.40
CA GLU A 764 0.93 25.91 6.58
C GLU A 764 2.02 25.78 7.65
N LEU A 765 3.25 25.46 7.25
CA LEU A 765 4.39 25.39 8.17
C LEU A 765 4.78 26.75 8.76
N ALA A 766 4.58 27.84 8.02
CA ALA A 766 4.90 29.20 8.47
C ALA A 766 3.85 29.80 9.41
N GLY A 767 2.78 29.07 9.75
CA GLY A 767 1.75 29.50 10.70
C GLY A 767 0.47 30.07 10.08
N GLY A 768 0.26 29.92 8.76
CA GLY A 768 -0.95 30.34 8.06
C GLY A 768 -0.98 31.82 7.71
#